data_AF-A0AAE6W585-F1
#
_entry.id   AF-A0AAE6W585-F1
#
_cell.length_a   1.000
_cell.length_b   1.000
_cell.length_c   1.000
_cell.angle_alpha   90.00
_cell.angle_beta   90.00
_cell.angle_gamma   90.00
#
_symmetry.space_group_name_H-M   'P 1'
#
loop_
_entity.id
_entity.type
_entity.pdbx_description
1 polymer ?
#
loop_
_entity_poly.entity_id
_entity_poly.type
_entity_poly.pdbx_seq_one_letter_code
_entity_poly.pdbx_strand_id
1 'polypeptide(L)'
;MMRAYDQWHEVLSEEFFGADHALQSTVLYVDDEVERELAERNDIDAPLAQAVADEMYWEGSDRALLWRVLSQCRTWTAKGRNGAPPSLPVLAASVLAATRMATSDGMLRTNFRGRWYQVFGVPQEGHKANRLNKALDDVAAMWEELDSWLEDAGGLYGASTVSTDELYWRVGYPVSQALVRRSDRQALTRFFATTRLRPRNSTEVPGRELLRRLTAWSAGRDRRLSPRMMEELQFASGSGNFEKGDPLIVSLLERLARAWDGTLHEPDRKQRRRALGLRLAVTDRGRRLEWLADAAEGIEETTVQIHDGRSFTLRTDYGNVYSGLESMQPSEAQLRLGVHLQGDDLVIEWVPQDVVLLRMHSDLGEWVSTEYFEPGEQHWILASSSAAGQVRSMLSAIGTQTVREASVPGIPGWRSFKGVRAVDGTAFTATLDSGGEHIHVLQPQVRHRTKLIGGLRIAREYRAGAGVAGHYLRGGEPDLLLPASNSSDGTVEVALDGQSSKLRADPRVPFPLNCLQLEEGQHEVGTSSSSQVFTVHDGFHERLPEGTGSLGYKCDGTAAPRVSDTGSADAWVRGAAAPAHTALPRTVIVKREVLEAFFLDPFGSVVAVHSQQTPPWVVKRLPEAAASRVLEAEAPDGAVWFVYRTPQRWWVRAVTPNAPLPAPEPSGEDYRWAYAILSAGGKCSEAGWSTYVHAAEAFIGTRDRDAE
;
A
#
# COMPACT_ATOMS: atom_id res chain seq x y z
N MET A 1 2.95 58.86 -3.62
CA MET A 1 3.17 57.88 -2.54
C MET A 1 2.13 56.81 -2.74
N MET A 2 2.55 55.56 -2.89
CA MET A 2 1.63 54.42 -3.02
C MET A 2 0.82 54.31 -1.73
N ARG A 3 -0.47 53.96 -1.80
CA ARG A 3 -1.26 53.74 -0.58
C ARG A 3 -0.77 52.47 0.10
N ALA A 4 -0.86 52.42 1.43
CA ALA A 4 -0.51 51.22 2.18
C ALA A 4 -1.28 49.97 1.71
N TYR A 5 -2.54 50.14 1.30
CA TYR A 5 -3.34 49.05 0.73
C TYR A 5 -2.71 48.46 -0.54
N ASP A 6 -2.23 49.33 -1.44
CA ASP A 6 -1.61 48.92 -2.70
C ASP A 6 -0.25 48.26 -2.46
N GLN A 7 0.52 48.75 -1.47
CA GLN A 7 1.77 48.11 -1.02
C GLN A 7 1.53 46.70 -0.50
N TRP A 8 0.53 46.53 0.37
CA TRP A 8 0.13 45.21 0.86
C TRP A 8 -0.35 44.30 -0.28
N HIS A 9 -1.07 44.83 -1.27
CA HIS A 9 -1.50 44.04 -2.43
C HIS A 9 -0.31 43.49 -3.22
N GLU A 10 0.69 44.32 -3.54
CA GLU A 10 1.88 43.89 -4.27
C GLU A 10 2.67 42.81 -3.51
N VAL A 11 2.96 43.06 -2.22
CA VAL A 11 3.74 42.13 -1.38
C VAL A 11 3.03 40.79 -1.20
N LEU A 12 1.72 40.80 -0.94
CA LEU A 12 0.93 39.56 -0.81
C LEU A 12 0.83 38.82 -2.15
N SER A 13 0.75 39.54 -3.27
CA SER A 13 0.70 38.94 -4.60
C SER A 13 1.99 38.20 -4.92
N GLU A 14 3.14 38.80 -4.64
CA GLU A 14 4.44 38.18 -4.85
C GLU A 14 4.68 37.00 -3.90
N GLU A 15 4.43 37.20 -2.59
CA GLU A 15 4.73 36.19 -1.56
C GLU A 15 3.89 34.93 -1.72
N PHE A 16 2.61 35.03 -2.08
CA PHE A 16 1.70 33.88 -2.11
C PHE A 16 1.35 33.41 -3.52
N PHE A 17 1.48 34.27 -4.53
CA PHE A 17 1.05 33.99 -5.91
C PHE A 17 2.15 34.28 -6.94
N GLY A 18 3.40 34.44 -6.51
CA GLY A 18 4.55 34.54 -7.40
C GLY A 18 4.83 33.26 -8.19
N ALA A 19 5.77 33.35 -9.13
CA ALA A 19 6.15 32.24 -10.03
C ALA A 19 6.60 30.97 -9.28
N ASP A 20 7.13 31.11 -8.07
CA ASP A 20 7.60 30.00 -7.24
C ASP A 20 6.45 29.10 -6.76
N HIS A 21 5.19 29.57 -6.80
CA HIS A 21 4.00 28.79 -6.43
C HIS A 21 3.34 28.10 -7.63
N ALA A 22 3.83 28.31 -8.84
CA ALA A 22 3.25 27.70 -10.04
C ALA A 22 3.15 26.17 -9.89
N LEU A 23 1.96 25.64 -10.22
CA LEU A 23 1.55 24.23 -10.13
C LEU A 23 1.54 23.61 -8.72
N GLN A 24 1.82 24.39 -7.67
CA GLN A 24 1.66 23.95 -6.29
C GLN A 24 0.32 24.41 -5.75
N SER A 25 -0.22 23.73 -4.75
CA SER A 25 -1.30 24.33 -3.95
C SER A 25 -0.84 25.71 -3.44
N THR A 26 -1.75 26.66 -3.31
CA THR A 26 -1.49 27.95 -2.66
C THR A 26 -2.35 28.08 -1.41
N VAL A 27 -1.73 28.43 -0.27
CA VAL A 27 -2.42 28.73 0.98
C VAL A 27 -2.06 30.16 1.37
N LEU A 28 -3.05 31.04 1.44
CA LEU A 28 -2.89 32.43 1.88
C LEU A 28 -2.83 32.47 3.42
N TYR A 29 -1.72 32.02 4.01
CA TYR A 29 -1.54 32.00 5.45
C TYR A 29 -0.95 33.33 5.95
N VAL A 30 -1.69 34.06 6.78
CA VAL A 30 -1.23 35.33 7.39
C VAL A 30 -1.55 35.34 8.89
N ASP A 31 -0.50 35.42 9.72
CA ASP A 31 -0.60 35.66 11.17
C ASP A 31 0.22 36.88 11.59
N ASP A 32 0.24 37.19 12.89
CA ASP A 32 0.94 38.38 13.43
C ASP A 32 2.46 38.34 13.23
N GLU A 33 3.05 37.17 12.99
CA GLU A 33 4.48 37.00 12.72
C GLU A 33 4.76 37.24 11.23
N VAL A 34 3.99 36.60 10.34
CA VAL A 34 4.08 36.77 8.88
C VAL A 34 3.77 38.21 8.48
N GLU A 35 2.74 38.85 9.07
CA GLU A 35 2.45 40.27 8.84
C GLU A 35 3.66 41.14 9.18
N ARG A 36 4.28 40.90 10.33
CA ARG A 36 5.43 41.69 10.77
C ARG A 36 6.65 41.48 9.87
N GLU A 37 6.96 40.23 9.53
CA GLU A 37 8.07 39.90 8.63
C GLU A 37 7.90 40.57 7.27
N LEU A 38 6.71 40.50 6.67
CA LEU A 38 6.43 41.11 5.38
C LEU A 38 6.46 42.65 5.45
N ALA A 39 5.95 43.24 6.53
CA ALA A 39 6.00 44.69 6.73
C ALA A 39 7.45 45.19 6.87
N GLU A 40 8.26 44.52 7.69
CA GLU A 40 9.67 44.86 7.94
C GLU A 40 10.53 44.67 6.68
N ARG A 41 10.34 43.56 5.94
CA ARG A 41 11.11 43.26 4.72
C ARG A 41 10.83 44.22 3.57
N ASN A 42 9.68 44.87 3.56
CA ASN A 42 9.21 45.73 2.46
C ASN A 42 8.96 47.20 2.88
N ASP A 43 9.45 47.60 4.05
CA ASP A 43 9.32 48.97 4.59
C ASP A 43 7.86 49.51 4.60
N ILE A 44 6.91 48.69 5.06
CA ILE A 44 5.49 49.09 5.16
C ILE A 44 5.19 49.58 6.58
N ASP A 45 4.97 50.89 6.73
CA ASP A 45 4.73 51.52 8.04
C ASP A 45 3.37 51.18 8.67
N ALA A 46 2.34 50.88 7.84
CA ALA A 46 0.97 50.68 8.30
C ALA A 46 0.61 49.18 8.41
N PRO A 47 0.08 48.71 9.56
CA PRO A 47 -0.42 47.35 9.70
C PRO A 47 -1.49 47.01 8.66
N LEU A 48 -1.57 45.74 8.27
CA LEU A 48 -2.51 45.26 7.24
C LEU A 48 -3.96 45.61 7.58
N ALA A 49 -4.35 45.41 8.83
CA ALA A 49 -5.70 45.72 9.31
C ALA A 49 -6.03 47.21 9.19
N GLN A 50 -5.06 48.09 9.44
CA GLN A 50 -5.24 49.54 9.30
C GLN A 50 -5.35 49.94 7.83
N ALA A 51 -4.48 49.40 6.97
CA ALA A 51 -4.51 49.65 5.52
C ALA A 51 -5.86 49.24 4.90
N VAL A 52 -6.43 48.12 5.36
CA VAL A 52 -7.77 47.67 4.94
C VAL A 52 -8.87 48.56 5.54
N ALA A 53 -8.77 48.97 6.81
CA ALA A 53 -9.75 49.83 7.45
C ALA A 53 -9.86 51.21 6.78
N ASP A 54 -8.75 51.75 6.26
CA ASP A 54 -8.70 53.04 5.56
C ASP A 54 -9.42 53.02 4.20
N GLU A 55 -9.55 51.84 3.59
CA GLU A 55 -10.33 51.64 2.35
C GLU A 55 -11.82 51.34 2.62
N MET A 56 -12.22 51.10 3.87
CA MET A 56 -13.61 50.87 4.26
C MET A 56 -14.40 52.17 4.42
N TYR A 57 -15.65 52.16 3.96
CA TYR A 57 -16.53 53.33 4.03
C TYR A 57 -17.39 53.35 5.31
N TRP A 58 -16.80 53.79 6.42
CA TRP A 58 -17.44 53.76 7.75
C TRP A 58 -18.60 54.74 7.95
N GLU A 59 -18.57 55.91 7.29
CA GLU A 59 -19.40 57.08 7.66
C GLU A 59 -20.81 57.12 7.05
N GLY A 60 -21.07 56.43 5.92
CA GLY A 60 -22.38 56.46 5.23
C GLY A 60 -23.03 55.09 5.10
N SER A 61 -24.37 55.04 5.07
CA SER A 61 -25.17 53.80 4.95
C SER A 61 -25.70 53.52 3.53
N ASP A 62 -25.44 54.43 2.59
CA ASP A 62 -25.88 54.38 1.20
C ASP A 62 -25.08 53.37 0.35
N ARG A 63 -23.91 52.93 0.84
CA ARG A 63 -23.03 51.99 0.16
C ARG A 63 -22.58 50.85 1.07
N ALA A 64 -22.23 49.72 0.44
CA ALA A 64 -21.55 48.61 1.11
C ALA A 64 -20.23 49.07 1.75
N LEU A 65 -19.81 48.41 2.84
CA LEU A 65 -18.61 48.82 3.57
C LEU A 65 -17.35 48.73 2.71
N LEU A 66 -17.25 47.69 1.88
CA LEU A 66 -16.13 47.38 0.99
C LEU A 66 -16.32 47.91 -0.44
N TRP A 67 -17.20 48.90 -0.66
CA TRP A 67 -17.57 49.32 -2.02
C TRP A 67 -16.39 49.74 -2.91
N ARG A 68 -15.33 50.33 -2.33
CA ARG A 68 -14.12 50.74 -3.08
C ARG A 68 -13.40 49.53 -3.65
N VAL A 69 -13.15 48.54 -2.81
CA VAL A 69 -12.52 47.25 -3.19
C VAL A 69 -13.39 46.51 -4.19
N LEU A 70 -14.71 46.43 -3.97
CA LEU A 70 -15.64 45.81 -4.91
C LEU A 70 -15.62 46.50 -6.28
N SER A 71 -15.52 47.83 -6.32
CA SER A 71 -15.40 48.58 -7.58
C SER A 71 -14.09 48.28 -8.31
N GLN A 72 -12.99 48.11 -7.58
CA GLN A 72 -11.71 47.71 -8.14
C GLN A 72 -11.77 46.27 -8.69
N CYS A 73 -12.36 45.32 -7.96
CA CYS A 73 -12.54 43.94 -8.41
C CYS A 73 -13.38 43.86 -9.70
N ARG A 74 -14.48 44.62 -9.79
CA ARG A 74 -15.27 44.73 -11.03
C ARG A 74 -14.46 45.25 -12.20
N THR A 75 -13.62 46.27 -11.96
CA THR A 75 -12.75 46.85 -12.99
C THR A 75 -11.68 45.85 -13.42
N TRP A 76 -11.09 45.12 -12.48
CA TRP A 76 -10.11 44.06 -12.71
C TRP A 76 -10.70 42.91 -13.53
N THR A 77 -11.89 42.43 -13.16
CA THR A 77 -12.62 41.42 -13.93
C THR A 77 -12.94 41.92 -15.35
N ALA A 78 -13.41 43.16 -15.51
CA ALA A 78 -13.68 43.74 -16.83
C ALA A 78 -12.43 43.92 -17.71
N LYS A 79 -11.24 44.04 -17.09
CA LYS A 79 -9.94 44.12 -17.77
C LYS A 79 -9.29 42.75 -18.04
N GLY A 80 -10.02 41.66 -17.81
CA GLY A 80 -9.57 40.30 -18.12
C GLY A 80 -8.80 39.62 -16.99
N ARG A 81 -8.94 40.06 -15.72
CA ARG A 81 -8.39 39.39 -14.53
C ARG A 81 -6.85 39.23 -14.54
N ASN A 82 -6.14 40.21 -15.09
CA ASN A 82 -4.68 40.20 -15.11
C ASN A 82 -4.09 40.44 -13.71
N GLY A 83 -3.22 39.53 -13.26
CA GLY A 83 -2.63 39.57 -11.91
C GLY A 83 -3.62 39.24 -10.80
N ALA A 84 -3.13 39.17 -9.56
CA ALA A 84 -3.94 38.81 -8.39
C ALA A 84 -5.11 39.79 -8.15
N PRO A 85 -6.24 39.33 -7.61
CA PRO A 85 -7.42 40.17 -7.43
C PRO A 85 -7.15 41.32 -6.44
N PRO A 86 -7.74 42.52 -6.66
CA PRO A 86 -7.55 43.67 -5.78
C PRO A 86 -7.99 43.43 -4.32
N SER A 87 -8.87 42.46 -4.09
CA SER A 87 -9.37 42.07 -2.78
C SER A 87 -8.33 41.41 -1.87
N LEU A 88 -7.14 41.08 -2.37
CA LEU A 88 -6.17 40.25 -1.65
C LEU A 88 -5.82 40.75 -0.22
N PRO A 89 -5.58 42.06 0.04
CA PRO A 89 -5.38 42.53 1.41
C PRO A 89 -6.57 42.31 2.35
N VAL A 90 -7.81 42.38 1.82
CA VAL A 90 -9.03 42.10 2.62
C VAL A 90 -9.09 40.60 2.97
N LEU A 91 -8.76 39.74 2.01
CA LEU A 91 -8.70 38.29 2.23
C LEU A 91 -7.63 37.94 3.27
N ALA A 92 -6.44 38.53 3.16
CA ALA A 92 -5.36 38.36 4.13
C ALA A 92 -5.75 38.83 5.54
N ALA A 93 -6.44 39.98 5.67
CA ALA A 93 -6.96 40.44 6.96
C ALA A 93 -8.00 39.47 7.56
N SER A 94 -8.79 38.79 6.70
CA SER A 94 -9.73 37.76 7.15
C SER A 94 -9.04 36.50 7.67
N VAL A 95 -7.89 36.12 7.08
CA VAL A 95 -7.05 35.03 7.59
C VAL A 95 -6.37 35.43 8.90
N LEU A 96 -5.87 36.66 9.01
CA LEU A 96 -5.31 37.20 10.26
C LEU A 96 -6.35 37.14 11.41
N ALA A 97 -7.62 37.43 11.12
CA ALA A 97 -8.69 37.26 12.10
C ALA A 97 -8.90 35.79 12.50
N ALA A 98 -8.80 34.86 11.55
CA ALA A 98 -8.93 33.43 11.80
C ALA A 98 -7.76 32.88 12.62
N THR A 99 -6.51 33.26 12.31
CA THR A 99 -5.33 32.82 13.05
C THR A 99 -5.37 33.30 14.51
N ARG A 100 -5.93 34.49 14.79
CA ARG A 100 -6.16 34.98 16.16
C ARG A 100 -7.27 34.23 16.93
N MET A 101 -8.06 33.37 16.31
CA MET A 101 -8.98 32.48 17.04
C MET A 101 -8.23 31.39 17.82
N ALA A 102 -7.07 30.98 17.32
CA ALA A 102 -6.28 29.88 17.85
C ALA A 102 -5.74 30.12 19.27
N THR A 103 -5.66 31.38 19.72
CA THR A 103 -5.10 31.74 21.03
C THR A 103 -6.06 31.49 22.21
N SER A 104 -7.30 31.06 21.96
CA SER A 104 -8.28 30.75 23.01
C SER A 104 -9.33 29.71 22.54
N ASP A 105 -9.38 28.54 23.18
CA ASP A 105 -10.40 27.47 23.03
C ASP A 105 -10.65 26.90 21.61
N GLY A 106 -9.59 26.73 20.81
CA GLY A 106 -9.67 26.07 19.49
C GLY A 106 -10.32 26.92 18.38
N MET A 107 -10.27 26.48 17.11
CA MET A 107 -10.92 27.19 16.00
C MET A 107 -12.42 26.86 15.90
N LEU A 108 -13.16 27.07 17.00
CA LEU A 108 -14.61 27.02 16.92
C LEU A 108 -15.10 28.14 15.99
N ARG A 109 -15.71 27.75 14.85
CA ARG A 109 -16.22 28.67 13.81
C ARG A 109 -17.10 29.79 14.37
N THR A 110 -17.73 29.56 15.52
CA THR A 110 -18.54 30.53 16.28
C THR A 110 -17.75 31.75 16.76
N ASN A 111 -16.43 31.64 16.96
CA ASN A 111 -15.59 32.68 17.55
C ASN A 111 -15.00 33.65 16.51
N PHE A 112 -15.07 33.31 15.22
CA PHE A 112 -14.45 34.10 14.14
C PHE A 112 -14.93 35.54 14.10
N ARG A 113 -16.24 35.78 14.21
CA ARG A 113 -16.82 37.13 14.12
C ARG A 113 -16.27 38.06 15.20
N GLY A 114 -16.09 37.55 16.42
CA GLY A 114 -15.50 38.30 17.52
C GLY A 114 -14.06 38.75 17.21
N ARG A 115 -13.26 37.87 16.61
CA ARG A 115 -11.88 38.19 16.19
C ARG A 115 -11.83 39.13 14.99
N TRP A 116 -12.74 38.97 14.04
CA TRP A 116 -12.91 39.89 12.90
C TRP A 116 -13.19 41.33 13.37
N TYR A 117 -14.05 41.52 14.37
CA TYR A 117 -14.28 42.84 14.96
C TYR A 117 -13.04 43.40 15.67
N GLN A 118 -12.30 42.55 16.40
CA GLN A 118 -11.09 42.94 17.12
C GLN A 118 -9.96 43.37 16.18
N VAL A 119 -9.79 42.72 15.04
CA VAL A 119 -8.77 43.09 14.03
C VAL A 119 -8.91 44.56 13.60
N PHE A 120 -10.14 45.07 13.49
CA PHE A 120 -10.42 46.46 13.13
C PHE A 120 -10.70 47.39 14.32
N GLY A 121 -10.52 46.93 15.56
CA GLY A 121 -10.78 47.73 16.76
C GLY A 121 -12.26 48.14 16.92
N VAL A 122 -13.20 47.38 16.34
CA VAL A 122 -14.64 47.67 16.40
C VAL A 122 -15.28 46.93 17.58
N PRO A 123 -16.09 47.58 18.43
CA PRO A 123 -16.88 46.90 19.45
C PRO A 123 -17.80 45.84 18.84
N GLN A 124 -18.11 44.76 19.56
CA GLN A 124 -18.92 43.66 19.02
C GLN A 124 -20.40 44.03 18.77
N GLU A 125 -20.83 45.18 19.26
CA GLU A 125 -22.19 45.69 19.12
C GLU A 125 -22.20 47.07 18.46
N GLY A 126 -23.36 47.45 17.90
CA GLY A 126 -23.58 48.77 17.32
C GLY A 126 -23.51 48.81 15.79
N HIS A 127 -23.63 50.03 15.24
CA HIS A 127 -23.79 50.22 13.79
C HIS A 127 -22.57 49.74 12.98
N LYS A 128 -21.35 50.04 13.44
CA LYS A 128 -20.10 49.61 12.79
C LYS A 128 -19.97 48.08 12.79
N ALA A 129 -20.30 47.41 13.90
CA ALA A 129 -20.29 45.95 14.01
C ALA A 129 -21.26 45.29 13.00
N ASN A 130 -22.49 45.81 12.92
CA ASN A 130 -23.49 45.31 11.98
C ASN A 130 -23.05 45.45 10.51
N ARG A 131 -22.40 46.56 10.15
CA ARG A 131 -21.87 46.76 8.79
C ARG A 131 -20.70 45.82 8.50
N LEU A 132 -19.80 45.65 9.46
CA LEU A 132 -18.66 44.75 9.33
C LEU A 132 -19.08 43.27 9.25
N ASN A 133 -20.16 42.87 9.93
CA ASN A 133 -20.76 41.55 9.80
C ASN A 133 -21.41 41.33 8.42
N LYS A 134 -22.10 42.34 7.88
CA LYS A 134 -22.65 42.27 6.52
C LYS A 134 -21.55 42.19 5.47
N ALA A 135 -20.42 42.87 5.68
CA ALA A 135 -19.27 42.81 4.78
C ALA A 135 -18.68 41.40 4.63
N LEU A 136 -18.96 40.45 5.55
CA LEU A 136 -18.53 39.06 5.39
C LEU A 136 -19.15 38.37 4.16
N ASP A 137 -20.32 38.82 3.69
CA ASP A 137 -20.88 38.39 2.41
C ASP A 137 -19.99 38.80 1.25
N ASP A 138 -19.55 40.07 1.25
CA ASP A 138 -18.65 40.60 0.23
C ASP A 138 -17.27 39.89 0.29
N VAL A 139 -16.73 39.66 1.49
CA VAL A 139 -15.44 38.95 1.69
C VAL A 139 -15.49 37.54 1.14
N ALA A 140 -16.61 36.84 1.33
CA ALA A 140 -16.71 35.46 0.88
C ALA A 140 -16.97 35.36 -0.64
N ALA A 141 -17.65 36.33 -1.24
CA ALA A 141 -17.65 36.49 -2.71
C ALA A 141 -16.24 36.80 -3.26
N MET A 142 -15.41 37.56 -2.53
CA MET A 142 -14.02 37.80 -2.92
C MET A 142 -13.15 36.53 -2.84
N TRP A 143 -13.44 35.60 -1.92
CA TRP A 143 -12.78 34.28 -1.86
C TRP A 143 -13.15 33.40 -3.06
N GLU A 144 -14.42 33.39 -3.46
CA GLU A 144 -14.88 32.71 -4.69
C GLU A 144 -14.24 33.31 -5.95
N GLU A 145 -14.07 34.63 -5.98
CA GLU A 145 -13.37 35.30 -7.09
C GLU A 145 -11.88 34.94 -7.16
N LEU A 146 -11.21 34.80 -6.00
CA LEU A 146 -9.84 34.28 -5.93
C LEU A 146 -9.75 32.83 -6.42
N ASP A 147 -10.69 31.98 -6.00
CA ASP A 147 -10.76 30.58 -6.41
C ASP A 147 -10.90 30.44 -7.93
N SER A 148 -11.90 31.12 -8.51
CA SER A 148 -12.12 31.16 -9.97
C SER A 148 -10.90 31.68 -10.73
N TRP A 149 -10.21 32.68 -10.20
CA TRP A 149 -9.00 33.21 -10.83
C TRP A 149 -7.85 32.21 -10.86
N LEU A 150 -7.63 31.46 -9.76
CA LEU A 150 -6.61 30.42 -9.71
C LEU A 150 -6.93 29.25 -10.65
N GLU A 151 -8.21 28.88 -10.76
CA GLU A 151 -8.66 27.86 -11.71
C GLU A 151 -8.46 28.31 -13.16
N ASP A 152 -8.90 29.54 -13.51
CA ASP A 152 -8.74 30.12 -14.84
C ASP A 152 -7.26 30.24 -15.25
N ALA A 153 -6.38 30.52 -14.28
CA ALA A 153 -4.94 30.63 -14.50
C ALA A 153 -4.24 29.28 -14.77
N GLY A 154 -4.95 28.15 -14.65
CA GLY A 154 -4.41 26.82 -14.98
C GLY A 154 -3.17 26.43 -14.16
N GLY A 155 -3.05 26.96 -12.94
CA GLY A 155 -1.91 26.72 -12.05
C GLY A 155 -0.72 27.67 -12.23
N LEU A 156 -0.80 28.71 -13.08
CA LEU A 156 0.26 29.70 -13.24
C LEU A 156 0.62 30.41 -11.91
N TYR A 157 -0.38 30.66 -11.08
CA TYR A 157 -0.26 31.30 -9.76
C TYR A 157 -0.48 30.32 -8.60
N GLY A 158 -0.35 29.02 -8.90
CA GLY A 158 -0.68 27.92 -8.00
C GLY A 158 -2.14 27.47 -8.10
N ALA A 159 -2.46 26.39 -7.39
CA ALA A 159 -3.77 25.74 -7.36
C ALA A 159 -4.52 26.13 -6.08
N SER A 160 -5.83 26.37 -6.21
CA SER A 160 -6.64 26.83 -5.10
C SER A 160 -6.73 25.82 -3.96
N THR A 161 -6.70 26.34 -2.73
CA THR A 161 -7.05 25.63 -1.49
C THR A 161 -8.21 26.30 -0.75
N VAL A 162 -8.95 27.19 -1.42
CA VAL A 162 -10.14 27.85 -0.86
C VAL A 162 -11.26 26.83 -0.69
N SER A 163 -11.79 26.68 0.53
CA SER A 163 -12.84 25.67 0.82
C SER A 163 -14.01 25.81 -0.16
N THR A 164 -14.75 24.75 -0.42
CA THR A 164 -16.00 24.79 -1.21
C THR A 164 -17.21 24.38 -0.36
N ASP A 165 -17.06 24.37 0.97
CA ASP A 165 -18.11 23.97 1.91
C ASP A 165 -19.22 25.06 1.96
N GLU A 166 -20.35 24.78 1.30
CA GLU A 166 -21.51 25.66 1.21
C GLU A 166 -22.13 26.00 2.58
N LEU A 167 -21.99 25.12 3.57
CA LEU A 167 -22.65 25.29 4.87
C LEU A 167 -22.05 26.44 5.69
N TYR A 168 -20.81 26.86 5.41
CA TYR A 168 -20.08 27.83 6.22
C TYR A 168 -19.19 28.79 5.42
N TRP A 169 -19.47 29.03 4.14
CA TRP A 169 -18.65 29.83 3.21
C TRP A 169 -18.11 31.16 3.81
N ARG A 170 -18.92 31.92 4.56
CA ARG A 170 -18.51 33.20 5.20
C ARG A 170 -17.34 33.11 6.19
N VAL A 171 -17.11 31.95 6.80
CA VAL A 171 -16.10 31.74 7.86
C VAL A 171 -15.14 30.60 7.50
N GLY A 172 -15.62 29.60 6.77
CA GLY A 172 -14.87 28.42 6.39
C GLY A 172 -13.69 28.72 5.47
N TYR A 173 -13.80 29.71 4.59
CA TYR A 173 -12.68 30.10 3.72
C TYR A 173 -11.45 30.59 4.52
N PRO A 174 -11.53 31.68 5.32
CA PRO A 174 -10.37 32.16 6.06
C PRO A 174 -9.87 31.15 7.11
N VAL A 175 -10.78 30.41 7.76
CA VAL A 175 -10.41 29.35 8.71
C VAL A 175 -9.60 28.26 8.00
N SER A 176 -10.01 27.80 6.81
CA SER A 176 -9.26 26.78 6.07
C SER A 176 -7.84 27.21 5.71
N GLN A 177 -7.63 28.49 5.44
CA GLN A 177 -6.31 29.05 5.13
C GLN A 177 -5.44 29.21 6.39
N ALA A 178 -6.05 29.46 7.54
CA ALA A 178 -5.37 29.56 8.83
C ALA A 178 -4.90 28.21 9.40
N LEU A 179 -5.38 27.07 8.87
CA LEU A 179 -5.05 25.73 9.39
C LEU A 179 -3.62 25.28 9.06
N VAL A 180 -3.03 25.76 7.96
CA VAL A 180 -1.75 25.24 7.43
C VAL A 180 -0.73 26.36 7.31
N ARG A 181 0.37 26.25 8.04
CA ARG A 181 1.52 27.16 7.94
C ARG A 181 2.52 26.73 6.89
N ARG A 182 3.49 27.58 6.54
CA ARG A 182 4.63 27.25 5.67
C ARG A 182 5.37 25.98 6.12
N SER A 183 5.68 25.84 7.42
CA SER A 183 6.33 24.65 7.98
C SER A 183 5.48 23.39 7.80
N ASP A 184 4.16 23.51 7.94
CA ASP A 184 3.22 22.41 7.72
C ASP A 184 3.24 21.96 6.26
N ARG A 185 3.33 22.87 5.29
CA ARG A 185 3.40 22.48 3.86
C ARG A 185 4.63 21.63 3.56
N GLN A 186 5.78 22.01 4.11
CA GLN A 186 7.00 21.22 3.97
C GLN A 186 6.85 19.85 4.61
N ALA A 187 6.29 19.78 5.83
CA ALA A 187 6.03 18.52 6.51
C ALA A 187 5.00 17.65 5.76
N LEU A 188 3.94 18.25 5.20
CA LEU A 188 2.87 17.57 4.48
C LEU A 188 3.36 16.95 3.16
N THR A 189 4.22 17.63 2.40
CA THR A 189 4.82 17.03 1.19
C THR A 189 5.70 15.82 1.51
N ARG A 190 6.43 15.85 2.63
CA ARG A 190 7.18 14.68 3.14
C ARG A 190 6.25 13.58 3.63
N PHE A 191 5.18 13.94 4.34
CA PHE A 191 4.15 13.00 4.77
C PHE A 191 3.52 12.29 3.57
N PHE A 192 3.11 13.00 2.53
CA PHE A 192 2.53 12.41 1.33
C PHE A 192 3.49 11.42 0.66
N ALA A 193 4.77 11.78 0.53
CA ALA A 193 5.79 10.90 -0.02
C ALA A 193 6.02 9.65 0.83
N THR A 194 6.20 9.82 2.14
CA THR A 194 6.53 8.72 3.06
C THR A 194 5.34 7.79 3.32
N THR A 195 4.11 8.30 3.22
CA THR A 195 2.87 7.50 3.22
C THR A 195 2.43 7.06 1.83
N ARG A 196 3.31 7.23 0.84
CA ARG A 196 3.21 6.68 -0.52
C ARG A 196 1.94 7.08 -1.24
N LEU A 197 1.48 8.29 -0.97
CA LEU A 197 0.50 8.93 -1.80
C LEU A 197 1.09 9.04 -3.21
N ARG A 198 0.32 8.72 -4.25
CA ARG A 198 0.74 9.00 -5.62
C ARG A 198 0.53 10.49 -5.92
N PRO A 199 1.40 11.11 -6.75
CA PRO A 199 1.17 12.47 -7.22
C PRO A 199 -0.26 12.67 -7.71
N ARG A 200 -0.80 13.85 -7.43
CA ARG A 200 -2.17 14.29 -7.71
C ARG A 200 -3.26 13.46 -7.04
N ASN A 201 -2.88 12.65 -6.05
CA ASN A 201 -3.76 11.66 -5.43
C ASN A 201 -4.49 10.80 -6.49
N SER A 202 -3.76 10.32 -7.51
CA SER A 202 -4.33 9.53 -8.62
C SER A 202 -5.01 8.23 -8.18
N THR A 203 -4.68 7.75 -6.97
CA THR A 203 -5.33 6.60 -6.32
C THR A 203 -6.57 6.98 -5.50
N GLU A 204 -6.97 8.24 -5.51
CA GLU A 204 -8.17 8.78 -4.86
C GLU A 204 -8.27 8.41 -3.37
N VAL A 205 -7.17 8.58 -2.63
CA VAL A 205 -7.15 8.37 -1.17
C VAL A 205 -8.06 9.41 -0.50
N PRO A 206 -9.07 8.99 0.29
CA PRO A 206 -9.97 9.89 1.00
C PRO A 206 -9.24 10.80 1.99
N GLY A 207 -9.78 11.98 2.25
CA GLY A 207 -9.28 12.93 3.26
C GLY A 207 -9.29 12.38 4.67
N ARG A 208 -10.30 11.59 5.01
CA ARG A 208 -10.36 10.90 6.30
C ARG A 208 -9.25 9.89 6.47
N GLU A 209 -8.87 9.21 5.38
CA GLU A 209 -7.73 8.29 5.37
C GLU A 209 -6.41 9.05 5.47
N LEU A 210 -6.28 10.19 4.78
CA LEU A 210 -5.12 11.08 4.91
C LEU A 210 -4.98 11.62 6.35
N LEU A 211 -6.08 12.05 6.97
CA LEU A 211 -6.11 12.50 8.35
C LEU A 211 -5.67 11.40 9.32
N ARG A 212 -6.20 10.18 9.14
CA ARG A 212 -5.81 8.99 9.91
C ARG A 212 -4.32 8.72 9.80
N ARG A 213 -3.78 8.67 8.56
CA ARG A 213 -2.36 8.44 8.30
C ARG A 213 -1.50 9.55 8.88
N LEU A 214 -1.93 10.80 8.78
CA LEU A 214 -1.21 11.95 9.31
C LEU A 214 -1.13 11.91 10.84
N THR A 215 -2.24 11.54 11.48
CA THR A 215 -2.29 11.35 12.94
C THR A 215 -1.31 10.27 13.37
N ALA A 216 -1.32 9.10 12.71
CA ALA A 216 -0.37 8.02 12.98
C ALA A 216 1.09 8.44 12.71
N TRP A 217 1.34 9.16 11.63
CA TRP A 217 2.67 9.64 11.25
C TRP A 217 3.25 10.67 12.23
N SER A 218 2.36 11.51 12.80
CA SER A 218 2.69 12.54 13.79
C SER A 218 2.81 12.01 15.23
N ALA A 219 2.31 10.80 15.50
CA ALA A 219 2.29 10.24 16.86
C ALA A 219 3.71 10.05 17.41
N GLY A 220 4.00 10.71 18.54
CA GLY A 220 5.19 10.47 19.36
C GLY A 220 6.52 11.05 18.83
N ARG A 221 6.52 11.87 17.77
CA ARG A 221 7.75 12.50 17.25
C ARG A 221 7.53 13.92 16.74
N ASP A 222 8.53 14.78 16.93
CA ASP A 222 8.55 16.09 16.30
C ASP A 222 8.74 15.94 14.78
N ARG A 223 7.68 16.25 14.04
CA ARG A 223 7.66 16.21 12.57
C ARG A 223 7.72 17.61 11.95
N ARG A 224 8.03 18.63 12.74
CA ARG A 224 7.99 20.04 12.37
C ARG A 224 6.62 20.52 11.88
N LEU A 225 5.56 19.79 12.25
CA LEU A 225 4.20 20.30 12.17
C LEU A 225 4.07 21.42 13.20
N SER A 226 3.39 22.49 12.82
CA SER A 226 3.13 23.62 13.70
C SER A 226 2.32 23.14 14.93
N PRO A 227 2.50 23.77 16.11
CA PRO A 227 1.65 23.49 17.26
C PRO A 227 0.16 23.56 16.91
N ARG A 228 -0.20 24.47 16.02
CA ARG A 228 -1.55 24.64 15.50
C ARG A 228 -2.08 23.41 14.78
N MET A 229 -1.33 22.90 13.82
CA MET A 229 -1.71 21.69 13.09
C MET A 229 -1.84 20.51 14.05
N MET A 230 -0.95 20.40 15.04
CA MET A 230 -1.01 19.35 16.06
C MET A 230 -2.26 19.43 16.95
N GLU A 231 -2.68 20.63 17.37
CA GLU A 231 -3.93 20.84 18.11
C GLU A 231 -5.16 20.39 17.31
N GLU A 232 -5.22 20.76 16.02
CA GLU A 232 -6.32 20.37 15.13
C GLU A 232 -6.38 18.87 14.89
N LEU A 233 -5.22 18.21 14.74
CA LEU A 233 -5.14 16.75 14.64
C LEU A 233 -5.65 16.07 15.91
N GLN A 234 -5.31 16.59 17.10
CA GLN A 234 -5.79 16.05 18.37
C GLN A 234 -7.32 16.23 18.52
N PHE A 235 -7.84 17.39 18.15
CA PHE A 235 -9.27 17.68 18.19
C PHE A 235 -10.07 16.79 17.23
N ALA A 236 -9.57 16.60 16.01
CA ALA A 236 -10.21 15.76 14.99
C ALA A 236 -10.10 14.25 15.32
N SER A 237 -9.10 13.85 16.10
CA SER A 237 -8.82 12.44 16.47
C SER A 237 -9.55 11.94 17.71
N GLY A 238 -10.27 12.78 18.45
CA GLY A 238 -11.02 12.37 19.65
C GLY A 238 -12.11 11.32 19.34
N SER A 239 -12.29 10.32 20.22
CA SER A 239 -13.10 9.10 20.01
C SER A 239 -14.60 9.30 19.69
N GLY A 240 -15.14 10.52 19.77
CA GLY A 240 -16.50 10.86 19.29
C GLY A 240 -16.54 11.72 18.02
N ASN A 241 -15.39 12.28 17.62
CA ASN A 241 -15.24 13.18 16.49
C ASN A 241 -14.62 12.49 15.27
N PHE A 242 -13.96 11.33 15.38
CA PHE A 242 -13.37 10.68 14.21
C PHE A 242 -14.43 10.25 13.17
N GLU A 243 -15.57 9.75 13.63
CA GLU A 243 -16.73 9.44 12.78
C GLU A 243 -17.42 10.72 12.28
N LYS A 244 -17.39 11.81 13.07
CA LYS A 244 -18.00 13.12 12.78
C LYS A 244 -16.99 14.23 12.42
N GLY A 245 -15.84 13.86 11.86
CA GLY A 245 -14.64 14.73 11.81
C GLY A 245 -14.89 16.12 11.25
N ASP A 246 -14.12 17.13 11.68
CA ASP A 246 -14.26 18.48 11.15
C ASP A 246 -14.08 18.45 9.63
N PRO A 247 -15.13 18.78 8.85
CA PRO A 247 -15.07 18.68 7.39
C PRO A 247 -14.02 19.61 6.78
N LEU A 248 -13.54 20.64 7.48
CA LEU A 248 -12.53 21.56 6.95
C LEU A 248 -11.14 20.93 6.85
N ILE A 249 -10.63 20.28 7.90
CA ILE A 249 -9.28 19.68 7.84
C ILE A 249 -9.25 18.50 6.86
N VAL A 250 -10.33 17.72 6.81
CA VAL A 250 -10.50 16.60 5.87
C VAL A 250 -10.45 17.10 4.42
N SER A 251 -11.30 18.09 4.09
CA SER A 251 -11.34 18.65 2.73
C SER A 251 -10.06 19.39 2.35
N LEU A 252 -9.37 20.02 3.30
CA LEU A 252 -8.08 20.66 3.07
C LEU A 252 -7.00 19.63 2.72
N LEU A 253 -6.89 18.54 3.49
CA LEU A 253 -5.94 17.47 3.20
C LEU A 253 -6.17 16.83 1.83
N GLU A 254 -7.44 16.62 1.43
CA GLU A 254 -7.76 16.09 0.09
C GLU A 254 -7.29 17.02 -1.02
N ARG A 255 -7.50 18.32 -0.88
CA ARG A 255 -7.13 19.31 -1.89
C ARG A 255 -5.61 19.47 -1.98
N LEU A 256 -4.92 19.53 -0.84
CA LEU A 256 -3.46 19.52 -0.80
C LEU A 256 -2.90 18.24 -1.43
N ALA A 257 -3.49 17.07 -1.15
CA ALA A 257 -3.11 15.80 -1.78
C ALA A 257 -3.36 15.77 -3.29
N ARG A 258 -4.49 16.32 -3.76
CA ARG A 258 -4.86 16.37 -5.18
C ARG A 258 -3.98 17.32 -5.99
N ALA A 259 -3.52 18.41 -5.39
CA ALA A 259 -2.64 19.38 -6.04
C ALA A 259 -1.15 19.08 -5.83
N TRP A 260 -0.78 18.15 -4.95
CA TRP A 260 0.60 17.74 -4.76
C TRP A 260 1.14 16.98 -5.98
N ASP A 261 2.23 17.46 -6.58
CA ASP A 261 2.81 16.93 -7.81
C ASP A 261 3.98 15.93 -7.58
N GLY A 262 4.19 15.50 -6.34
CA GLY A 262 5.32 14.64 -5.97
C GLY A 262 6.59 15.40 -5.57
N THR A 263 6.60 16.73 -5.56
CA THR A 263 7.76 17.53 -5.09
C THR A 263 7.71 17.87 -3.62
N LEU A 264 8.88 18.10 -3.03
CA LEU A 264 9.00 18.79 -1.75
C LEU A 264 8.72 20.28 -1.91
N HIS A 265 8.03 20.86 -0.92
CA HIS A 265 7.92 22.30 -0.80
C HIS A 265 9.20 22.86 -0.13
N GLU A 266 10.13 23.35 -0.95
CA GLU A 266 11.44 23.88 -0.53
C GLU A 266 11.69 25.25 -1.16
N PRO A 267 11.06 26.32 -0.64
CA PRO A 267 11.09 27.66 -1.26
C PRO A 267 12.50 28.24 -1.43
N ASP A 268 13.46 27.87 -0.56
CA ASP A 268 14.82 28.39 -0.62
C ASP A 268 15.69 27.72 -1.71
N ARG A 269 15.15 26.72 -2.43
CA ARG A 269 15.87 26.01 -3.51
C ARG A 269 15.34 26.38 -4.89
N LYS A 270 16.28 26.72 -5.79
CA LYS A 270 15.99 26.97 -7.22
C LYS A 270 15.45 25.73 -7.96
N GLN A 271 15.90 24.53 -7.59
CA GLN A 271 15.50 23.28 -8.21
C GLN A 271 14.60 22.48 -7.26
N ARG A 272 13.40 22.16 -7.73
CA ARG A 272 12.42 21.38 -6.99
C ARG A 272 12.79 19.90 -7.04
N ARG A 273 12.80 19.25 -5.87
CA ARG A 273 13.15 17.84 -5.72
C ARG A 273 11.90 16.99 -5.55
N ARG A 274 11.91 15.80 -6.14
CA ARG A 274 10.88 14.79 -5.92
C ARG A 274 11.12 14.08 -4.59
N ALA A 275 10.04 13.76 -3.90
CA ALA A 275 10.05 13.12 -2.60
C ALA A 275 9.57 11.68 -2.71
N LEU A 276 10.31 10.73 -2.14
CA LEU A 276 9.95 9.31 -2.14
C LEU A 276 10.04 8.71 -0.74
N GLY A 277 9.12 7.79 -0.43
CA GLY A 277 9.24 6.92 0.73
C GLY A 277 10.21 5.77 0.45
N LEU A 278 11.15 5.53 1.34
CA LEU A 278 11.96 4.32 1.35
C LEU A 278 11.10 3.14 1.83
N ARG A 279 11.33 1.96 1.28
CA ARG A 279 10.56 0.73 1.55
C ARG A 279 11.51 -0.36 2.01
N LEU A 280 11.00 -1.22 2.87
CA LEU A 280 11.73 -2.38 3.36
C LEU A 280 11.24 -3.61 2.58
N ALA A 281 12.15 -4.28 1.87
CA ALA A 281 11.86 -5.50 1.14
C ALA A 281 12.51 -6.69 1.84
N VAL A 282 11.79 -7.79 1.92
CA VAL A 282 12.27 -9.07 2.41
C VAL A 282 12.37 -10.02 1.23
N THR A 283 13.61 -10.27 0.81
CA THR A 283 13.99 -10.99 -0.41
C THR A 283 14.56 -12.38 -0.12
N ASP A 284 14.86 -13.13 -1.18
CA ASP A 284 15.42 -14.49 -1.12
C ASP A 284 14.60 -15.40 -0.18
N ARG A 285 13.28 -15.42 -0.40
CA ARG A 285 12.32 -16.24 0.36
C ARG A 285 12.35 -15.98 1.87
N GLY A 286 12.66 -14.74 2.27
CA GLY A 286 12.68 -14.36 3.67
C GLY A 286 14.03 -14.47 4.36
N ARG A 287 15.12 -14.49 3.60
CA ARG A 287 16.50 -14.63 4.11
C ARG A 287 17.28 -13.32 4.11
N ARG A 288 16.90 -12.36 3.27
CA ARG A 288 17.57 -11.07 3.16
C ARG A 288 16.60 -9.91 3.31
N LEU A 289 17.11 -8.80 3.82
CA LEU A 289 16.42 -7.53 3.94
C LEU A 289 17.15 -6.50 3.09
N GLU A 290 16.40 -5.72 2.33
CA GLU A 290 16.93 -4.73 1.40
C GLU A 290 16.10 -3.45 1.47
N TRP A 291 16.76 -2.32 1.18
CA TRP A 291 16.08 -1.05 0.94
C TRP A 291 15.60 -0.98 -0.51
N LEU A 292 14.39 -0.47 -0.70
CA LEU A 292 13.75 -0.31 -2.00
C LEU A 292 13.13 1.09 -2.07
N ALA A 293 13.13 1.72 -3.25
CA ALA A 293 12.41 2.97 -3.49
C ALA A 293 11.64 2.85 -4.80
N ASP A 294 10.42 3.38 -4.84
CA ASP A 294 9.65 3.45 -6.09
C ASP A 294 10.32 4.45 -7.05
N ALA A 295 10.33 4.15 -8.35
CA ALA A 295 10.88 5.03 -9.37
C ALA A 295 10.03 6.31 -9.46
N ALA A 296 10.70 7.47 -9.58
CA ALA A 296 10.02 8.73 -9.78
C ALA A 296 9.79 8.98 -11.27
N GLU A 297 8.63 9.49 -11.62
CA GLU A 297 8.30 9.81 -13.01
C GLU A 297 9.27 10.84 -13.59
N GLY A 298 9.84 10.52 -14.75
CA GLY A 298 10.79 11.39 -15.47
C GLY A 298 12.23 11.36 -14.96
N ILE A 299 12.58 10.49 -14.00
CA ILE A 299 13.95 10.33 -13.48
C ILE A 299 14.41 8.89 -13.72
N GLU A 300 15.11 8.66 -14.83
CA GLU A 300 15.60 7.31 -15.18
C GLU A 300 16.84 6.93 -14.36
N GLU A 301 17.76 7.88 -14.16
CA GLU A 301 18.99 7.71 -13.40
C GLU A 301 19.32 8.97 -12.59
N THR A 302 19.76 8.80 -11.35
CA THR A 302 20.22 9.92 -10.50
C THR A 302 21.15 9.42 -9.38
N THR A 303 21.74 10.33 -8.61
CA THR A 303 22.61 10.00 -7.47
C THR A 303 22.06 10.59 -6.19
N VAL A 304 22.03 9.77 -5.13
CA VAL A 304 21.65 10.19 -3.78
C VAL A 304 22.76 9.89 -2.79
N GLN A 305 22.86 10.69 -1.74
CA GLN A 305 23.84 10.56 -0.68
C GLN A 305 23.16 10.36 0.66
N ILE A 306 23.72 9.50 1.50
CA ILE A 306 23.33 9.37 2.90
C ILE A 306 24.23 10.26 3.77
N HIS A 307 23.77 10.61 4.98
CA HIS A 307 24.49 11.50 5.90
C HIS A 307 25.94 11.06 6.24
N ASP A 308 26.27 9.77 6.13
CA ASP A 308 27.64 9.28 6.36
C ASP A 308 28.61 9.50 5.17
N GLY A 309 28.14 10.16 4.10
CA GLY A 309 28.94 10.51 2.92
C GLY A 309 28.94 9.45 1.82
N ARG A 310 28.36 8.26 2.04
CA ARG A 310 28.19 7.26 0.97
C ARG A 310 27.20 7.77 -0.08
N SER A 311 27.52 7.50 -1.35
CA SER A 311 26.72 7.85 -2.51
C SER A 311 26.18 6.59 -3.19
N PHE A 312 24.96 6.65 -3.70
CA PHE A 312 24.26 5.57 -4.37
C PHE A 312 23.73 6.08 -5.71
N THR A 313 24.06 5.39 -6.79
CA THR A 313 23.54 5.69 -8.13
C THR A 313 22.28 4.86 -8.35
N LEU A 314 21.15 5.54 -8.51
CA LEU A 314 19.84 4.93 -8.68
C LEU A 314 19.48 4.84 -10.14
N ARG A 315 18.97 3.69 -10.58
CA ARG A 315 18.51 3.47 -11.95
C ARG A 315 17.15 2.78 -11.94
N THR A 316 16.22 3.31 -12.73
CA THR A 316 14.89 2.71 -12.87
C THR A 316 15.02 1.29 -13.40
N ASP A 317 14.35 0.36 -12.73
CA ASP A 317 14.38 -1.07 -13.01
C ASP A 317 12.94 -1.64 -13.09
N TYR A 318 12.84 -2.93 -13.37
CA TYR A 318 11.57 -3.65 -13.50
C TYR A 318 10.66 -3.45 -12.29
N GLY A 319 9.37 -3.18 -12.56
CA GLY A 319 8.37 -2.96 -11.50
C GLY A 319 8.29 -1.52 -11.01
N ASN A 320 8.86 -0.54 -11.74
CA ASN A 320 8.87 0.88 -11.38
C ASN A 320 9.51 1.14 -10.02
N VAL A 321 10.68 0.53 -9.80
CA VAL A 321 11.51 0.72 -8.60
C VAL A 321 12.92 1.11 -9.02
N TYR A 322 13.67 1.74 -8.13
CA TYR A 322 15.08 1.99 -8.33
C TYR A 322 15.94 0.80 -7.88
N SER A 323 16.88 0.41 -8.73
CA SER A 323 18.07 -0.36 -8.35
C SER A 323 19.18 0.58 -7.83
N GLY A 324 20.20 0.05 -7.17
CA GLY A 324 21.37 0.80 -6.69
C GLY A 324 21.48 0.95 -5.16
N LEU A 325 20.49 0.48 -4.41
CA LEU A 325 20.49 0.49 -2.94
C LEU A 325 20.92 -0.85 -2.31
N GLU A 326 21.31 -1.85 -3.10
CA GLU A 326 21.55 -3.23 -2.66
C GLU A 326 22.75 -3.35 -1.69
N SER A 327 23.69 -2.40 -1.79
CA SER A 327 24.85 -2.30 -0.90
C SER A 327 24.50 -1.66 0.45
N MET A 328 23.36 -0.97 0.54
CA MET A 328 22.86 -0.38 1.78
C MET A 328 22.02 -1.42 2.52
N GLN A 329 22.63 -2.12 3.47
CA GLN A 329 21.93 -3.12 4.28
C GLN A 329 21.08 -2.44 5.37
N PRO A 330 19.79 -2.78 5.51
CA PRO A 330 18.95 -2.33 6.61
C PRO A 330 19.53 -2.71 7.97
N SER A 331 19.48 -1.78 8.94
CA SER A 331 19.95 -2.02 10.31
C SER A 331 18.92 -1.55 11.36
N GLU A 332 19.05 -2.04 12.59
CA GLU A 332 18.20 -1.64 13.72
C GLU A 332 18.24 -0.11 13.94
N ALA A 333 19.44 0.48 13.86
CA ALA A 333 19.62 1.91 14.03
C ALA A 333 18.89 2.69 12.94
N GLN A 334 18.93 2.23 11.67
CA GLN A 334 18.20 2.87 10.57
C GLN A 334 16.68 2.76 10.73
N LEU A 335 16.18 1.60 11.17
CA LEU A 335 14.73 1.43 11.40
C LEU A 335 14.21 2.33 12.55
N ARG A 336 15.03 2.53 13.58
CA ARG A 336 14.69 3.32 14.77
C ARG A 336 14.90 4.83 14.60
N LEU A 337 15.97 5.24 13.90
CA LEU A 337 16.35 6.64 13.73
C LEU A 337 15.90 7.24 12.40
N GLY A 338 15.50 6.40 11.45
CA GLY A 338 15.17 6.83 10.10
C GLY A 338 16.35 6.72 9.14
N VAL A 339 16.05 6.89 7.86
CA VAL A 339 17.04 7.01 6.79
C VAL A 339 16.68 8.24 5.99
N HIS A 340 17.69 9.05 5.65
CA HIS A 340 17.52 10.18 4.76
C HIS A 340 18.60 10.12 3.68
N LEU A 341 18.15 9.98 2.42
CA LEU A 341 18.98 10.02 1.23
C LEU A 341 18.65 11.29 0.46
N GLN A 342 19.68 12.04 0.08
CA GLN A 342 19.55 13.34 -0.54
C GLN A 342 20.35 13.40 -1.84
N GLY A 343 19.70 13.80 -2.93
CA GLY A 343 20.31 14.15 -4.20
C GLY A 343 19.84 15.52 -4.70
N ASP A 344 20.24 15.85 -5.91
CA ASP A 344 19.85 17.10 -6.59
C ASP A 344 18.42 17.04 -7.14
N ASP A 345 17.96 15.86 -7.55
CA ASP A 345 16.60 15.64 -8.07
C ASP A 345 15.69 14.92 -7.08
N LEU A 346 16.25 14.13 -6.16
CA LEU A 346 15.51 13.25 -5.26
C LEU A 346 15.83 13.46 -3.79
N VAL A 347 14.80 13.28 -2.97
CA VAL A 347 14.93 13.02 -1.53
C VAL A 347 14.15 11.74 -1.23
N ILE A 348 14.83 10.77 -0.61
CA ILE A 348 14.24 9.48 -0.25
C ILE A 348 14.35 9.29 1.26
N GLU A 349 13.24 8.98 1.92
CA GLU A 349 13.20 8.94 3.39
C GLU A 349 12.53 7.67 3.92
N TRP A 350 13.19 7.00 4.88
CA TRP A 350 12.54 6.05 5.78
C TRP A 350 12.10 6.77 7.04
N VAL A 351 10.81 6.73 7.30
CA VAL A 351 10.25 7.18 8.57
C VAL A 351 10.50 6.09 9.61
N PRO A 352 11.09 6.41 10.77
CA PRO A 352 11.34 5.36 11.76
C PRO A 352 10.03 4.72 12.23
N GLN A 353 10.03 3.42 12.51
CA GLN A 353 8.84 2.66 12.89
C GLN A 353 9.25 1.52 13.81
N ASP A 354 8.41 1.18 14.79
CA ASP A 354 8.60 0.02 15.67
C ASP A 354 7.90 -1.23 15.14
N VAL A 355 6.91 -1.04 14.26
CA VAL A 355 6.18 -2.12 13.60
C VAL A 355 6.04 -1.78 12.12
N VAL A 356 6.45 -2.70 11.25
CA VAL A 356 6.41 -2.57 9.79
C VAL A 356 5.51 -3.65 9.23
N LEU A 357 4.49 -3.25 8.47
CA LEU A 357 3.62 -4.15 7.74
C LEU A 357 4.19 -4.43 6.34
N LEU A 358 4.18 -5.68 5.89
CA LEU A 358 4.59 -6.09 4.55
C LEU A 358 3.51 -6.89 3.85
N ARG A 359 3.44 -6.71 2.54
CA ARG A 359 2.57 -7.42 1.61
C ARG A 359 3.39 -7.92 0.42
N MET A 360 2.92 -8.99 -0.22
CA MET A 360 3.52 -9.47 -1.46
C MET A 360 3.37 -8.42 -2.56
N HIS A 361 4.49 -7.98 -3.15
CA HIS A 361 4.49 -7.06 -4.28
C HIS A 361 4.05 -7.80 -5.56
N SER A 362 3.13 -7.21 -6.31
CA SER A 362 2.56 -7.80 -7.54
C SER A 362 3.62 -8.10 -8.59
N ASP A 363 4.51 -7.14 -8.83
CA ASP A 363 5.50 -7.24 -9.91
C ASP A 363 6.78 -7.97 -9.47
N LEU A 364 7.30 -7.67 -8.28
CA LEU A 364 8.56 -8.24 -7.79
C LEU A 364 8.42 -9.66 -7.23
N GLY A 365 7.22 -10.05 -6.78
CA GLY A 365 7.01 -11.33 -6.10
C GLY A 365 7.75 -11.44 -4.74
N GLU A 366 8.13 -10.30 -4.16
CA GLU A 366 8.81 -10.18 -2.87
C GLU A 366 7.90 -9.54 -1.81
N TRP A 367 8.20 -9.76 -0.53
CA TRP A 367 7.46 -9.12 0.57
C TRP A 367 8.00 -7.70 0.77
N VAL A 368 7.20 -6.69 0.50
CA VAL A 368 7.62 -5.29 0.60
C VAL A 368 6.72 -4.57 1.60
N SER A 369 7.28 -3.61 2.34
CA SER A 369 6.51 -2.81 3.28
C SER A 369 5.30 -2.15 2.60
N THR A 370 4.24 -1.86 3.36
CA THR A 370 2.99 -1.22 2.90
C THR A 370 2.37 -0.41 4.05
N GLU A 371 1.51 0.57 3.71
CA GLU A 371 0.93 1.53 4.67
C GLU A 371 -0.43 1.12 5.25
N TYR A 372 -1.00 0.03 4.75
CA TYR A 372 -2.33 -0.42 5.13
C TYR A 372 -2.42 -1.94 5.11
N PHE A 373 -3.25 -2.45 6.01
CA PHE A 373 -3.60 -3.86 6.07
C PHE A 373 -4.70 -4.17 5.05
N GLU A 374 -4.56 -5.25 4.29
CA GLU A 374 -5.61 -5.73 3.39
C GLU A 374 -6.30 -6.95 4.03
N PRO A 375 -7.53 -6.80 4.56
CA PRO A 375 -8.28 -7.92 5.12
C PRO A 375 -8.43 -9.04 4.08
N GLY A 376 -8.39 -10.29 4.52
CA GLY A 376 -8.43 -11.43 3.59
C GLY A 376 -7.13 -11.68 2.82
N GLU A 377 -6.10 -10.83 2.88
CA GLU A 377 -4.78 -11.12 2.30
C GLU A 377 -3.72 -11.49 3.34
N GLN A 378 -2.71 -12.24 2.89
CA GLN A 378 -1.58 -12.61 3.72
C GLN A 378 -0.60 -11.44 3.83
N HIS A 379 -0.21 -11.14 5.07
CA HIS A 379 0.76 -10.13 5.43
C HIS A 379 1.88 -10.72 6.28
N TRP A 380 3.03 -10.03 6.27
CA TRP A 380 4.07 -10.22 7.27
C TRP A 380 4.15 -8.95 8.12
N ILE A 381 4.40 -9.10 9.41
CA ILE A 381 4.65 -7.98 10.31
C ILE A 381 6.07 -8.13 10.87
N LEU A 382 6.88 -7.09 10.78
CA LEU A 382 8.13 -6.99 11.51
C LEU A 382 7.90 -6.08 12.71
N ALA A 383 8.37 -6.48 13.88
CA ALA A 383 8.23 -5.69 15.10
C ALA A 383 9.55 -5.64 15.87
N SER A 384 9.86 -4.49 16.44
CA SER A 384 10.93 -4.32 17.42
C SER A 384 10.64 -5.13 18.69
N SER A 385 11.65 -5.37 19.52
CA SER A 385 11.50 -6.15 20.75
C SER A 385 10.51 -5.52 21.74
N SER A 386 10.44 -4.18 21.77
CA SER A 386 9.47 -3.45 22.58
C SER A 386 8.03 -3.65 22.07
N ALA A 387 7.83 -3.67 20.75
CA ALA A 387 6.51 -3.81 20.14
C ALA A 387 6.02 -5.26 20.00
N ALA A 388 6.93 -6.25 19.98
CA ALA A 388 6.61 -7.65 19.67
C ALA A 388 5.58 -8.27 20.62
N GLY A 389 5.58 -7.89 21.90
CA GLY A 389 4.59 -8.35 22.88
C GLY A 389 3.18 -7.90 22.53
N GLN A 390 3.01 -6.62 22.18
CA GLN A 390 1.72 -6.07 21.78
C GLN A 390 1.25 -6.66 20.44
N VAL A 391 2.17 -6.81 19.46
CA VAL A 391 1.85 -7.45 18.18
C VAL A 391 1.35 -8.88 18.39
N ARG A 392 1.97 -9.65 19.28
CA ARG A 392 1.50 -11.01 19.61
C ARG A 392 0.08 -11.01 20.17
N SER A 393 -0.22 -10.08 21.08
CA SER A 393 -1.57 -9.93 21.65
C SER A 393 -2.60 -9.55 20.58
N MET A 394 -2.28 -8.59 19.70
CA MET A 394 -3.15 -8.21 18.58
C MET A 394 -3.42 -9.38 17.64
N LEU A 395 -2.37 -10.14 17.26
CA LEU A 395 -2.49 -11.29 16.36
C LEU A 395 -3.31 -12.43 16.97
N SER A 396 -3.21 -12.62 18.28
CA SER A 396 -4.07 -13.57 19.00
C SER A 396 -5.54 -13.13 19.01
N ALA A 397 -5.80 -11.82 19.14
CA ALA A 397 -7.15 -11.27 19.20
C ALA A 397 -7.88 -11.34 17.84
N ILE A 398 -7.17 -11.14 16.72
CA ILE A 398 -7.74 -11.30 15.37
C ILE A 398 -7.93 -12.78 14.96
N GLY A 399 -7.55 -13.73 15.81
CA GLY A 399 -7.75 -15.17 15.60
C GLY A 399 -6.84 -15.82 14.56
N THR A 400 -5.66 -15.27 14.27
CA THR A 400 -4.76 -15.89 13.28
C THR A 400 -4.05 -17.13 13.84
N GLN A 401 -4.46 -18.33 13.42
CA GLN A 401 -3.94 -19.60 13.98
C GLN A 401 -2.57 -20.05 13.42
N THR A 402 -2.15 -19.55 12.27
CA THR A 402 -0.97 -20.06 11.53
C THR A 402 0.23 -19.10 11.52
N VAL A 403 0.28 -18.13 12.43
CA VAL A 403 1.38 -17.16 12.46
C VAL A 403 2.68 -17.83 12.89
N ARG A 404 3.70 -17.76 12.03
CA ARG A 404 5.05 -18.20 12.37
C ARG A 404 5.88 -17.01 12.84
N GLU A 405 6.32 -17.04 14.09
CA GLU A 405 7.28 -16.09 14.64
C GLU A 405 8.73 -16.55 14.34
N ALA A 406 9.58 -15.63 13.88
CA ALA A 406 11.01 -15.89 13.66
C ALA A 406 11.83 -14.61 13.83
N SER A 407 13.13 -14.73 14.16
CA SER A 407 14.03 -13.58 14.16
C SER A 407 14.22 -13.00 12.75
N VAL A 408 14.42 -11.69 12.68
CA VAL A 408 14.65 -10.98 11.44
C VAL A 408 16.13 -11.10 11.03
N PRO A 409 16.45 -11.56 9.81
CA PRO A 409 17.85 -11.67 9.36
C PRO A 409 18.56 -10.32 9.37
N GLY A 410 19.76 -10.26 9.95
CA GLY A 410 20.60 -9.05 9.93
C GLY A 410 20.17 -7.91 10.87
N ILE A 411 19.03 -8.03 11.56
CA ILE A 411 18.52 -6.99 12.48
C ILE A 411 18.26 -7.59 13.87
N PRO A 412 19.24 -7.52 14.78
CA PRO A 412 19.05 -7.93 16.18
C PRO A 412 17.87 -7.19 16.83
N GLY A 413 17.18 -7.87 17.75
CA GLY A 413 16.06 -7.27 18.47
C GLY A 413 14.78 -7.09 17.66
N TRP A 414 14.70 -7.61 16.43
CA TRP A 414 13.48 -7.60 15.63
C TRP A 414 12.92 -9.00 15.40
N ARG A 415 11.58 -9.09 15.37
CA ARG A 415 10.82 -10.32 15.17
C ARG A 415 9.93 -10.19 13.95
N SER A 416 9.83 -11.26 13.18
CA SER A 416 8.93 -11.39 12.04
C SER A 416 7.77 -12.31 12.39
N PHE A 417 6.56 -11.87 12.09
CA PHE A 417 5.31 -12.62 12.18
C PHE A 417 4.83 -12.88 10.77
N LYS A 418 4.95 -14.13 10.32
CA LYS A 418 4.66 -14.54 8.93
C LYS A 418 3.31 -15.24 8.86
N GLY A 419 2.54 -14.95 7.81
CA GLY A 419 1.22 -15.57 7.65
C GLY A 419 0.11 -14.87 8.42
N VAL A 420 0.24 -13.57 8.65
CA VAL A 420 -0.79 -12.76 9.28
C VAL A 420 -1.95 -12.58 8.29
N ARG A 421 -3.17 -12.93 8.69
CA ARG A 421 -4.38 -12.79 7.87
C ARG A 421 -5.59 -12.59 8.78
N ALA A 422 -6.39 -11.57 8.49
CA ALA A 422 -7.71 -11.43 9.10
C ALA A 422 -8.70 -12.29 8.32
N VAL A 423 -9.21 -13.34 8.95
CA VAL A 423 -10.21 -14.27 8.37
C VAL A 423 -11.57 -14.08 9.03
N ASP A 424 -11.59 -13.79 10.33
CA ASP A 424 -12.81 -13.47 11.07
C ASP A 424 -13.00 -11.95 11.16
N GLY A 425 -13.97 -11.43 10.40
CA GLY A 425 -14.29 -10.00 10.37
C GLY A 425 -14.76 -9.45 11.72
N THR A 426 -15.41 -10.27 12.56
CA THR A 426 -15.90 -9.84 13.87
C THR A 426 -14.76 -9.71 14.88
N ALA A 427 -13.88 -10.71 14.95
CA ALA A 427 -12.69 -10.67 15.79
C ALA A 427 -11.71 -9.57 15.34
N PHE A 428 -11.57 -9.38 14.02
CA PHE A 428 -10.77 -8.30 13.45
C PHE A 428 -11.30 -6.92 13.85
N THR A 429 -12.60 -6.70 13.70
CA THR A 429 -13.26 -5.44 14.09
C THR A 429 -13.13 -5.17 15.58
N ALA A 430 -13.42 -6.15 16.43
CA ALA A 430 -13.28 -6.02 17.88
C ALA A 430 -11.84 -5.70 18.30
N THR A 431 -10.84 -6.27 17.62
CA THR A 431 -9.43 -5.96 17.88
C THR A 431 -9.11 -4.51 17.52
N LEU A 432 -9.58 -4.02 16.37
CA LEU A 432 -9.40 -2.62 15.97
C LEU A 432 -10.08 -1.66 16.96
N ASP A 433 -11.30 -1.99 17.40
CA ASP A 433 -12.08 -1.17 18.34
C ASP A 433 -11.46 -1.16 19.75
N SER A 434 -10.76 -2.23 20.15
CA SER A 434 -10.03 -2.29 21.43
C SER A 434 -8.83 -1.33 21.50
N GLY A 435 -8.37 -0.85 20.34
CA GLY A 435 -7.28 0.11 20.23
C GLY A 435 -5.90 -0.47 20.59
N GLY A 436 -4.98 0.43 20.95
CA GLY A 436 -3.59 0.11 21.31
C GLY A 436 -2.58 0.90 20.48
N GLU A 437 -1.39 1.12 21.05
CA GLU A 437 -0.30 1.89 20.44
C GLU A 437 0.02 1.51 18.97
N HIS A 438 0.10 0.20 18.67
CA HIS A 438 0.42 -0.28 17.32
C HIS A 438 -0.79 -0.76 16.50
N ILE A 439 -2.03 -0.48 16.93
CA ILE A 439 -3.24 -0.96 16.25
C ILE A 439 -3.38 -0.42 14.82
N HIS A 440 -2.78 0.75 14.55
CA HIS A 440 -2.76 1.39 13.24
C HIS A 440 -2.16 0.52 12.13
N VAL A 441 -1.30 -0.43 12.48
CA VAL A 441 -0.68 -1.40 11.56
C VAL A 441 -1.71 -2.35 10.96
N LEU A 442 -2.78 -2.66 11.70
CA LEU A 442 -3.87 -3.52 11.25
C LEU A 442 -5.00 -2.72 10.58
N GLN A 443 -4.91 -1.39 10.51
CA GLN A 443 -5.98 -0.59 9.94
C GLN A 443 -6.02 -0.74 8.41
N PRO A 444 -7.19 -1.09 7.84
CA PRO A 444 -7.34 -1.17 6.41
C PRO A 444 -7.48 0.21 5.78
N GLN A 445 -7.19 0.28 4.48
CA GLN A 445 -7.36 1.49 3.71
C GLN A 445 -8.85 1.81 3.54
N VAL A 446 -9.28 3.02 3.91
CA VAL A 446 -10.61 3.53 3.54
C VAL A 446 -10.65 3.79 2.04
N ARG A 447 -11.67 3.29 1.34
CA ARG A 447 -11.80 3.34 -0.13
C ARG A 447 -13.10 3.98 -0.57
N HIS A 448 -13.05 4.61 -1.75
CA HIS A 448 -14.22 5.17 -2.44
C HIS A 448 -14.76 4.27 -3.57
N ARG A 449 -14.02 3.23 -3.95
CA ARG A 449 -14.38 2.31 -5.05
C ARG A 449 -14.42 0.86 -4.56
N THR A 450 -15.28 0.07 -5.18
CA THR A 450 -15.31 -1.39 -5.00
C THR A 450 -14.06 -2.03 -5.58
N LYS A 451 -13.63 -3.13 -4.96
CA LYS A 451 -12.47 -3.90 -5.42
C LYS A 451 -12.68 -5.38 -5.16
N LEU A 452 -12.27 -6.21 -6.10
CA LEU A 452 -12.19 -7.66 -5.92
C LEU A 452 -10.84 -8.05 -5.32
N ILE A 453 -10.87 -8.90 -4.30
CA ILE A 453 -9.67 -9.43 -3.64
C ILE A 453 -9.75 -10.95 -3.48
N GLY A 454 -8.60 -11.59 -3.29
CA GLY A 454 -8.55 -13.04 -3.11
C GLY A 454 -9.02 -13.81 -4.34
N GLY A 455 -9.72 -14.93 -4.09
CA GLY A 455 -10.18 -15.88 -5.10
C GLY A 455 -9.09 -16.82 -5.64
N LEU A 456 -9.51 -17.98 -6.16
CA LEU A 456 -8.66 -18.96 -6.82
C LEU A 456 -8.56 -18.63 -8.31
N ARG A 457 -7.49 -17.91 -8.68
CA ARG A 457 -7.26 -17.47 -10.06
C ARG A 457 -6.76 -18.59 -10.96
N ILE A 458 -7.26 -18.63 -12.19
CA ILE A 458 -6.95 -19.65 -13.21
C ILE A 458 -5.54 -19.43 -13.79
N ALA A 459 -5.14 -18.23 -14.18
CA ALA A 459 -3.71 -17.92 -14.28
C ALA A 459 -3.46 -16.44 -14.00
N ARG A 460 -2.31 -16.13 -13.38
CA ARG A 460 -1.86 -14.74 -13.14
C ARG A 460 -1.54 -14.01 -14.46
N GLU A 461 -1.30 -14.76 -15.52
CA GLU A 461 -0.81 -14.30 -16.83
C GLU A 461 -1.93 -13.86 -17.77
N TYR A 462 -3.15 -14.39 -17.58
CA TYR A 462 -4.37 -13.85 -18.19
C TYR A 462 -4.70 -12.51 -17.52
N ARG A 463 -3.95 -11.47 -17.91
CA ARG A 463 -4.00 -10.15 -17.28
C ARG A 463 -5.42 -9.59 -17.24
N ALA A 464 -5.69 -8.91 -16.14
CA ALA A 464 -6.57 -7.74 -16.13
C ALA A 464 -6.02 -6.72 -17.14
N GLY A 465 -6.68 -6.61 -18.29
CA GLY A 465 -6.22 -5.77 -19.41
C GLY A 465 -7.27 -5.48 -20.48
N ALA A 466 -8.51 -5.94 -20.30
CA ALA A 466 -9.62 -5.73 -21.25
C ALA A 466 -10.92 -5.27 -20.54
N GLY A 467 -10.79 -4.61 -19.39
CA GLY A 467 -11.94 -4.23 -18.55
C GLY A 467 -12.40 -5.32 -17.56
N VAL A 468 -11.77 -6.49 -17.57
CA VAL A 468 -12.04 -7.60 -16.62
C VAL A 468 -10.97 -7.63 -15.52
N ALA A 469 -11.38 -7.67 -14.26
CA ALA A 469 -10.56 -7.69 -13.05
C ALA A 469 -9.85 -9.04 -12.80
N GLY A 470 -10.38 -10.14 -13.34
CA GLY A 470 -9.72 -11.45 -13.28
C GLY A 470 -10.60 -12.64 -13.68
N HIS A 471 -9.95 -13.80 -13.85
CA HIS A 471 -10.57 -15.09 -14.13
C HIS A 471 -10.40 -16.03 -12.93
N TYR A 472 -11.50 -16.60 -12.44
CA TYR A 472 -11.59 -17.35 -11.19
C TYR A 472 -12.27 -18.71 -11.40
N LEU A 473 -11.89 -19.71 -10.60
CA LEU A 473 -12.59 -21.00 -10.57
C LEU A 473 -13.89 -20.89 -9.76
N ARG A 474 -14.94 -21.56 -10.20
CA ARG A 474 -16.20 -21.70 -9.45
C ARG A 474 -15.94 -22.34 -8.08
N GLY A 475 -16.56 -21.79 -7.04
CA GLY A 475 -16.31 -22.10 -5.63
C GLY A 475 -15.04 -21.44 -5.05
N GLY A 476 -14.27 -20.76 -5.89
CA GLY A 476 -13.11 -19.95 -5.53
C GLY A 476 -13.26 -18.50 -6.00
N GLU A 477 -14.49 -17.98 -6.03
CA GLU A 477 -14.81 -16.60 -6.40
C GLU A 477 -14.06 -15.60 -5.49
N PRO A 478 -13.74 -14.38 -6.00
CA PRO A 478 -13.13 -13.35 -5.18
C PRO A 478 -14.10 -12.80 -4.13
N ASP A 479 -13.55 -12.20 -3.07
CA ASP A 479 -14.34 -11.40 -2.14
C ASP A 479 -14.46 -9.96 -2.66
N LEU A 480 -15.60 -9.33 -2.38
CA LEU A 480 -15.91 -7.95 -2.71
C LEU A 480 -15.61 -7.03 -1.53
N LEU A 481 -14.68 -6.10 -1.72
CA LEU A 481 -14.49 -4.99 -0.80
C LEU A 481 -15.36 -3.82 -1.20
N LEU A 482 -16.17 -3.35 -0.25
CA LEU A 482 -17.08 -2.23 -0.42
C LEU A 482 -16.42 -0.90 -0.03
N PRO A 483 -16.78 0.21 -0.69
CA PRO A 483 -16.36 1.53 -0.25
C PRO A 483 -16.98 1.87 1.11
N ALA A 484 -16.36 2.78 1.86
CA ALA A 484 -16.96 3.26 3.10
C ALA A 484 -18.31 3.94 2.82
N SER A 485 -19.32 3.65 3.65
CA SER A 485 -20.62 4.29 3.51
C SER A 485 -20.61 5.72 4.03
N ASN A 486 -21.28 6.62 3.30
CA ASN A 486 -21.63 7.96 3.76
C ASN A 486 -23.05 8.02 4.35
N SER A 487 -23.81 6.92 4.32
CA SER A 487 -25.16 6.87 4.87
C SER A 487 -25.13 6.70 6.39
N SER A 488 -26.15 7.25 7.06
CA SER A 488 -26.30 7.13 8.51
C SER A 488 -26.52 5.70 9.01
N ASP A 489 -26.96 4.80 8.12
CA ASP A 489 -27.16 3.37 8.43
C ASP A 489 -25.93 2.50 8.10
N GLY A 490 -24.86 3.09 7.55
CA GLY A 490 -23.62 2.39 7.21
C GLY A 490 -23.77 1.38 6.07
N THR A 491 -24.83 1.49 5.24
CA THR A 491 -25.06 0.59 4.11
C THR A 491 -24.68 1.22 2.78
N VAL A 492 -24.35 0.38 1.80
CA VAL A 492 -24.10 0.76 0.41
C VAL A 492 -24.94 -0.12 -0.50
N GLU A 493 -25.51 0.49 -1.53
CA GLU A 493 -26.24 -0.24 -2.57
C GLU A 493 -25.25 -0.86 -3.56
N VAL A 494 -25.34 -2.17 -3.70
CA VAL A 494 -24.44 -2.99 -4.52
C VAL A 494 -25.27 -3.68 -5.58
N ALA A 495 -24.90 -3.50 -6.84
CA ALA A 495 -25.47 -4.20 -7.98
C ALA A 495 -24.56 -5.38 -8.36
N LEU A 496 -25.13 -6.57 -8.50
CA LEU A 496 -24.51 -7.75 -9.10
C LEU A 496 -25.36 -8.16 -10.29
N ASP A 497 -24.80 -8.13 -11.50
CA ASP A 497 -25.48 -8.49 -12.75
C ASP A 497 -26.83 -7.79 -12.93
N GLY A 498 -26.89 -6.51 -12.54
CA GLY A 498 -28.09 -5.68 -12.60
C GLY A 498 -29.07 -5.85 -11.43
N GLN A 499 -28.82 -6.76 -10.48
CA GLN A 499 -29.62 -6.93 -9.27
C GLN A 499 -29.02 -6.11 -8.11
N SER A 500 -29.76 -5.10 -7.64
CA SER A 500 -29.36 -4.27 -6.50
C SER A 500 -29.71 -4.93 -5.15
N SER A 501 -28.78 -4.85 -4.21
CA SER A 501 -28.95 -5.22 -2.81
C SER A 501 -28.29 -4.20 -1.89
N LYS A 502 -28.86 -3.94 -0.71
CA LYS A 502 -28.21 -3.11 0.31
C LYS A 502 -27.33 -3.97 1.20
N LEU A 503 -26.03 -3.72 1.18
CA LEU A 503 -25.05 -4.40 2.02
C LEU A 503 -24.50 -3.43 3.06
N ARG A 504 -24.26 -3.94 4.28
CA ARG A 504 -23.52 -3.15 5.28
C ARG A 504 -22.10 -2.98 4.77
N ALA A 505 -21.67 -1.74 4.60
CA ALA A 505 -20.35 -1.45 4.09
C ALA A 505 -19.40 -1.19 5.24
N ASP A 506 -18.67 -2.24 5.62
CA ASP A 506 -17.52 -2.11 6.49
C ASP A 506 -16.25 -2.28 5.65
N PRO A 507 -15.42 -1.23 5.45
CA PRO A 507 -14.18 -1.35 4.69
C PRO A 507 -13.18 -2.32 5.34
N ARG A 508 -13.44 -2.78 6.57
CA ARG A 508 -12.65 -3.76 7.32
C ARG A 508 -13.03 -5.21 7.03
N VAL A 509 -14.20 -5.46 6.44
CA VAL A 509 -14.72 -6.82 6.25
C VAL A 509 -15.10 -7.04 4.77
N PRO A 510 -14.38 -7.91 4.05
CA PRO A 510 -14.75 -8.31 2.70
C PRO A 510 -16.09 -9.05 2.69
N PHE A 511 -16.90 -8.79 1.67
CA PHE A 511 -18.13 -9.54 1.41
C PHE A 511 -17.82 -10.74 0.51
N PRO A 512 -18.08 -11.99 0.95
CA PRO A 512 -17.72 -13.17 0.19
C PRO A 512 -18.71 -13.43 -0.96
N LEU A 513 -18.25 -13.31 -2.22
CA LEU A 513 -19.11 -13.57 -3.40
C LEU A 513 -19.38 -15.05 -3.62
N ASN A 514 -18.51 -15.94 -3.12
CA ASN A 514 -18.71 -17.39 -3.24
C ASN A 514 -19.98 -17.88 -2.52
N CYS A 515 -20.49 -17.13 -1.55
CA CYS A 515 -21.77 -17.42 -0.88
C CYS A 515 -22.98 -17.24 -1.81
N LEU A 516 -22.81 -16.57 -2.96
CA LEU A 516 -23.88 -16.29 -3.91
C LEU A 516 -24.02 -17.35 -5.01
N GLN A 517 -23.18 -18.40 -5.02
CA GLN A 517 -23.23 -19.51 -6.00
C GLN A 517 -23.31 -19.02 -7.45
N LEU A 518 -22.28 -18.29 -7.89
CA LEU A 518 -22.27 -17.69 -9.23
C LEU A 518 -22.16 -18.75 -10.33
N GLU A 519 -22.86 -18.47 -11.44
CA GLU A 519 -22.81 -19.34 -12.62
C GLU A 519 -21.47 -19.18 -13.39
N GLU A 520 -21.23 -20.01 -14.41
CA GLU A 520 -20.04 -19.88 -15.25
C GLU A 520 -20.29 -18.74 -16.23
N GLY A 521 -19.30 -17.86 -16.38
CA GLY A 521 -19.39 -16.71 -17.26
C GLY A 521 -18.89 -15.43 -16.65
N GLN A 522 -19.23 -14.33 -17.32
CA GLN A 522 -18.82 -12.99 -16.93
C GLN A 522 -19.86 -12.39 -15.99
N HIS A 523 -19.38 -11.82 -14.89
CA HIS A 523 -20.17 -11.14 -13.87
C HIS A 523 -19.70 -9.71 -13.70
N GLU A 524 -20.63 -8.82 -13.38
CA GLU A 524 -20.38 -7.43 -13.06
C GLU A 524 -20.89 -7.11 -11.65
N VAL A 525 -20.00 -6.61 -10.80
CA VAL A 525 -20.34 -6.28 -9.41
C VAL A 525 -19.80 -4.91 -9.02
N GLY A 526 -20.63 -4.10 -8.37
CA GLY A 526 -20.26 -2.74 -8.04
C GLY A 526 -21.29 -1.93 -7.28
N THR A 527 -20.98 -0.66 -7.09
CA THR A 527 -21.89 0.40 -6.64
C THR A 527 -22.23 1.30 -7.81
N SER A 528 -23.12 2.27 -7.61
CA SER A 528 -23.41 3.32 -8.60
C SER A 528 -22.18 4.13 -9.02
N SER A 529 -21.14 4.20 -8.18
CA SER A 529 -19.91 4.97 -8.41
C SER A 529 -18.73 4.14 -8.94
N SER A 530 -18.78 2.81 -8.85
CA SER A 530 -17.68 1.96 -9.27
C SER A 530 -18.13 0.52 -9.53
N SER A 531 -17.69 -0.06 -10.65
CA SER A 531 -18.01 -1.43 -11.03
C SER A 531 -16.73 -2.23 -11.33
N GLN A 532 -16.79 -3.54 -11.12
CA GLN A 532 -15.74 -4.50 -11.42
C GLN A 532 -16.35 -5.67 -12.20
N VAL A 533 -15.72 -6.02 -13.32
CA VAL A 533 -16.12 -7.17 -14.13
C VAL A 533 -15.18 -8.33 -13.83
N PHE A 534 -15.65 -9.55 -13.67
CA PHE A 534 -14.81 -10.74 -13.51
C PHE A 534 -15.43 -11.95 -14.20
N THR A 535 -14.67 -13.02 -14.39
CA THR A 535 -15.17 -14.24 -15.04
C THR A 535 -14.97 -15.44 -14.14
N VAL A 536 -16.03 -16.22 -13.95
CA VAL A 536 -16.02 -17.51 -13.23
C VAL A 536 -16.00 -18.64 -14.27
N HIS A 537 -15.15 -19.64 -14.08
CA HIS A 537 -15.06 -20.83 -14.94
C HIS A 537 -15.25 -22.08 -14.10
N ASP A 538 -15.89 -23.10 -14.67
CA ASP A 538 -16.06 -24.40 -14.01
C ASP A 538 -14.77 -25.23 -13.97
N GLY A 539 -13.81 -24.91 -14.85
CA GLY A 539 -12.51 -25.55 -14.88
C GLY A 539 -11.55 -24.93 -15.88
N PHE A 540 -10.32 -25.43 -15.91
CA PHE A 540 -9.38 -25.11 -16.97
C PHE A 540 -9.79 -25.83 -18.26
N HIS A 541 -10.47 -25.14 -19.14
CA HIS A 541 -10.64 -25.59 -20.51
C HIS A 541 -9.44 -25.10 -21.33
N GLU A 542 -8.28 -25.74 -21.18
CA GLU A 542 -7.26 -25.64 -22.22
C GLU A 542 -7.87 -26.24 -23.49
N ARG A 543 -8.35 -25.38 -24.40
CA ARG A 543 -8.53 -25.81 -25.78
C ARG A 543 -7.18 -26.29 -26.23
N LEU A 544 -7.09 -27.59 -26.46
CA LEU A 544 -5.89 -28.19 -27.01
C LEU A 544 -5.50 -27.42 -28.27
N PRO A 545 -4.22 -27.04 -28.46
CA PRO A 545 -3.76 -26.25 -29.60
C PRO A 545 -4.30 -26.81 -30.92
N GLU A 546 -4.51 -25.94 -31.91
CA GLU A 546 -4.94 -26.34 -33.24
C GLU A 546 -3.98 -27.41 -33.81
N GLY A 547 -4.53 -28.53 -34.26
CA GLY A 547 -3.75 -29.71 -34.63
C GLY A 547 -3.53 -30.73 -33.51
N THR A 548 -4.01 -30.51 -32.29
CA THR A 548 -3.96 -31.56 -31.26
C THR A 548 -4.89 -32.70 -31.61
N GLY A 549 -4.36 -33.92 -31.64
CA GLY A 549 -5.07 -35.10 -32.16
C GLY A 549 -5.14 -35.15 -33.69
N SER A 550 -4.44 -34.26 -34.41
CA SER A 550 -4.29 -34.34 -35.87
C SER A 550 -3.43 -35.51 -36.31
N LEU A 551 -2.56 -36.03 -35.44
CA LEU A 551 -1.70 -37.18 -35.70
C LEU A 551 -2.19 -38.40 -34.93
N GLY A 552 -2.24 -39.55 -35.61
CA GLY A 552 -2.67 -40.80 -35.00
C GLY A 552 -2.19 -42.01 -35.80
N TYR A 553 -2.34 -43.18 -35.20
CA TYR A 553 -2.15 -44.46 -35.87
C TYR A 553 -3.50 -44.91 -36.44
N LYS A 554 -3.57 -45.12 -37.76
CA LYS A 554 -4.77 -45.67 -38.38
C LYS A 554 -5.04 -47.05 -37.80
N CYS A 555 -6.27 -47.32 -37.40
CA CYS A 555 -6.67 -48.53 -36.70
C CYS A 555 -7.87 -49.16 -37.40
N ASP A 556 -7.70 -50.38 -37.88
CA ASP A 556 -8.79 -51.22 -38.40
C ASP A 556 -8.70 -52.59 -37.70
N GLY A 557 -9.00 -52.58 -36.39
CA GLY A 557 -8.77 -53.72 -35.48
C GLY A 557 -7.33 -53.87 -34.96
N THR A 558 -6.32 -53.31 -35.65
CA THR A 558 -4.92 -53.23 -35.17
C THR A 558 -4.29 -51.90 -35.60
N ALA A 559 -3.53 -51.26 -34.72
CA ALA A 559 -2.90 -49.96 -35.01
C ALA A 559 -1.72 -50.13 -35.99
N ALA A 560 -1.71 -49.33 -37.06
CA ALA A 560 -0.57 -49.25 -37.97
C ALA A 560 0.69 -48.74 -37.25
N PRO A 561 1.92 -49.14 -37.65
CA PRO A 561 3.16 -48.79 -36.94
C PRO A 561 3.67 -47.36 -37.22
N ARG A 562 2.97 -46.59 -38.07
CA ARG A 562 3.37 -45.24 -38.45
C ARG A 562 2.27 -44.23 -38.16
N VAL A 563 2.65 -43.14 -37.51
CA VAL A 563 1.83 -41.95 -37.34
C VAL A 563 1.53 -41.33 -38.71
N SER A 564 0.30 -40.89 -38.89
CA SER A 564 -0.14 -40.09 -40.04
C SER A 564 -1.23 -39.11 -39.63
N ASP A 565 -1.53 -38.16 -40.51
CA ASP A 565 -2.62 -37.21 -40.32
C ASP A 565 -3.96 -37.93 -40.29
N THR A 566 -4.76 -37.65 -39.26
CA THR A 566 -6.03 -38.30 -38.99
C THR A 566 -7.11 -37.78 -39.94
N GLY A 567 -7.68 -38.67 -40.75
CA GLY A 567 -8.85 -38.38 -41.59
C GLY A 567 -10.18 -38.48 -40.84
N SER A 568 -11.27 -38.02 -41.46
CA SER A 568 -12.60 -37.94 -40.84
C SER A 568 -13.43 -39.23 -40.86
N ALA A 569 -12.99 -40.27 -41.58
CA ALA A 569 -13.81 -41.46 -41.86
C ALA A 569 -13.27 -42.78 -41.27
N ASP A 570 -11.98 -42.84 -40.89
CA ASP A 570 -11.36 -44.06 -40.36
C ASP A 570 -11.30 -44.04 -38.82
N ALA A 571 -11.17 -45.22 -38.18
CA ALA A 571 -10.84 -45.30 -36.77
C ALA A 571 -9.33 -45.05 -36.55
N TRP A 572 -9.01 -44.21 -35.56
CA TRP A 572 -7.64 -43.77 -35.27
C TRP A 572 -7.35 -43.93 -33.78
N VAL A 573 -6.13 -44.34 -33.45
CA VAL A 573 -5.59 -44.22 -32.10
C VAL A 573 -4.76 -42.95 -32.04
N ARG A 574 -5.25 -41.96 -31.27
CA ARG A 574 -4.63 -40.63 -31.10
C ARG A 574 -3.96 -40.57 -29.73
N GLY A 575 -2.66 -40.30 -29.71
CA GLY A 575 -1.82 -40.40 -28.50
C GLY A 575 -0.96 -41.67 -28.47
N ALA A 576 -0.23 -41.87 -27.38
CA ALA A 576 0.47 -43.14 -27.17
C ALA A 576 -0.56 -44.19 -26.76
N ALA A 577 -0.72 -45.23 -27.57
CA ALA A 577 -1.29 -46.49 -27.10
C ALA A 577 -0.28 -47.08 -26.12
N ALA A 578 -0.36 -46.67 -24.85
CA ALA A 578 0.18 -47.47 -23.77
C ALA A 578 -0.62 -48.78 -23.81
N PRO A 579 -0.03 -49.94 -24.15
CA PRO A 579 -0.69 -51.21 -23.87
C PRO A 579 -1.25 -51.16 -22.44
N ALA A 580 -2.34 -51.89 -22.16
CA ALA A 580 -2.93 -51.97 -20.83
C ALA A 580 -1.93 -52.35 -19.70
N HIS A 581 -0.69 -52.68 -20.08
CA HIS A 581 0.44 -53.07 -19.26
C HIS A 581 1.67 -52.15 -19.39
N THR A 582 1.56 -50.92 -19.90
CA THR A 582 2.68 -49.96 -19.79
C THR A 582 2.85 -49.57 -18.33
N ALA A 583 3.74 -50.27 -17.65
CA ALA A 583 4.22 -49.86 -16.34
C ALA A 583 5.00 -48.56 -16.53
N LEU A 584 4.41 -47.44 -16.12
CA LEU A 584 5.18 -46.21 -15.98
C LEU A 584 6.23 -46.43 -14.88
N PRO A 585 7.47 -45.96 -15.07
CA PRO A 585 8.48 -46.04 -14.03
C PRO A 585 7.96 -45.32 -12.78
N ARG A 586 8.13 -45.96 -11.62
CA ARG A 586 7.74 -45.34 -10.35
C ARG A 586 8.75 -44.24 -10.08
N THR A 587 8.33 -42.98 -10.06
CA THR A 587 9.26 -41.85 -9.83
C THR A 587 9.00 -41.17 -8.51
N VAL A 588 10.06 -40.74 -7.83
CA VAL A 588 9.99 -39.85 -6.66
C VAL A 588 10.66 -38.51 -6.97
N ILE A 589 10.19 -37.45 -6.31
CA ILE A 589 10.78 -36.12 -6.44
C ILE A 589 11.85 -35.94 -5.36
N VAL A 590 13.08 -35.64 -5.79
CA VAL A 590 14.25 -35.46 -4.92
C VAL A 590 14.74 -34.01 -5.01
N LYS A 591 15.22 -33.44 -3.92
CA LYS A 591 15.86 -32.11 -3.97
C LYS A 591 17.24 -32.22 -4.63
N ARG A 592 17.64 -31.23 -5.41
CA ARG A 592 18.99 -31.18 -5.99
C ARG A 592 20.10 -31.03 -4.94
N GLU A 593 19.84 -30.25 -3.90
CA GLU A 593 20.78 -30.00 -2.79
C GLU A 593 20.60 -31.05 -1.69
N VAL A 594 20.93 -32.31 -1.98
CA VAL A 594 20.98 -33.39 -1.00
C VAL A 594 22.41 -33.86 -0.82
N LEU A 595 22.77 -34.18 0.43
CA LEU A 595 24.09 -34.75 0.75
C LEU A 595 24.15 -36.22 0.31
N GLU A 596 23.03 -36.92 0.45
CA GLU A 596 22.89 -38.34 0.12
C GLU A 596 21.41 -38.65 -0.08
N ALA A 597 21.11 -39.59 -0.98
CA ALA A 597 19.75 -40.05 -1.29
C ALA A 597 19.79 -41.51 -1.73
N PHE A 598 18.84 -42.31 -1.23
CA PHE A 598 18.81 -43.75 -1.38
C PHE A 598 17.38 -44.27 -1.57
N PHE A 599 17.22 -45.28 -2.41
CA PHE A 599 16.10 -46.19 -2.36
C PHE A 599 16.45 -47.41 -1.51
N LEU A 600 15.49 -47.86 -0.72
CA LEU A 600 15.60 -49.06 0.11
C LEU A 600 14.52 -50.05 -0.31
N ASP A 601 14.90 -51.31 -0.42
CA ASP A 601 13.99 -52.43 -0.63
C ASP A 601 13.74 -53.20 0.69
N PRO A 602 12.81 -54.15 0.75
CA PRO A 602 12.58 -54.96 1.95
C PRO A 602 13.69 -55.97 2.23
N PHE A 603 14.54 -56.31 1.25
CA PHE A 603 15.50 -57.42 1.31
C PHE A 603 16.94 -56.99 1.63
N GLY A 604 17.17 -55.72 1.96
CA GLY A 604 18.48 -55.21 2.36
C GLY A 604 19.24 -54.42 1.28
N SER A 605 18.65 -54.19 0.11
CA SER A 605 19.28 -53.40 -0.95
C SER A 605 19.19 -51.90 -0.68
N VAL A 606 20.28 -51.21 -1.02
CA VAL A 606 20.40 -49.75 -0.97
C VAL A 606 20.88 -49.25 -2.32
N VAL A 607 20.02 -48.54 -3.04
CA VAL A 607 20.35 -47.96 -4.35
C VAL A 607 20.51 -46.45 -4.20
N ALA A 608 21.74 -45.97 -4.38
CA ALA A 608 22.02 -44.53 -4.34
C ALA A 608 21.37 -43.81 -5.53
N VAL A 609 20.70 -42.70 -5.23
CA VAL A 609 20.11 -41.82 -6.25
C VAL A 609 21.18 -40.84 -6.72
N HIS A 610 21.63 -41.05 -7.96
CA HIS A 610 22.58 -40.16 -8.60
C HIS A 610 21.84 -39.01 -9.28
N SER A 611 22.40 -37.81 -9.21
CA SER A 611 21.86 -36.63 -9.91
C SER A 611 21.81 -36.91 -11.41
N GLN A 612 20.60 -36.98 -11.99
CA GLN A 612 20.46 -36.99 -13.44
C GLN A 612 20.94 -35.64 -13.99
N GLN A 613 21.82 -35.68 -14.99
CA GLN A 613 22.34 -34.47 -15.63
C GLN A 613 21.18 -33.66 -16.20
N THR A 614 21.18 -32.35 -15.94
CA THR A 614 20.21 -31.43 -16.56
C THR A 614 20.24 -31.63 -18.07
N PRO A 615 19.10 -31.88 -18.74
CA PRO A 615 19.10 -32.00 -20.19
C PRO A 615 19.75 -30.76 -20.83
N PRO A 616 20.66 -30.92 -21.81
CA PRO A 616 21.42 -29.80 -22.37
C PRO A 616 20.55 -28.65 -22.89
N TRP A 617 19.33 -28.95 -23.35
CA TRP A 617 18.38 -27.95 -23.83
C TRP A 617 17.86 -27.03 -22.71
N VAL A 618 17.71 -27.53 -21.48
CA VAL A 618 17.26 -26.76 -20.31
C VAL A 618 18.33 -25.74 -19.95
N VAL A 619 19.59 -26.16 -19.89
CA VAL A 619 20.76 -25.30 -19.60
C VAL A 619 20.91 -24.20 -20.65
N LYS A 620 20.58 -24.50 -21.92
CA LYS A 620 20.71 -23.56 -23.04
C LYS A 620 19.56 -22.55 -23.14
N ARG A 621 18.36 -22.90 -22.66
CA ARG A 621 17.13 -22.11 -22.88
C ARG A 621 16.57 -21.43 -21.64
N LEU A 622 16.86 -21.93 -20.45
CA LEU A 622 16.36 -21.37 -19.20
C LEU A 622 17.51 -20.69 -18.44
N PRO A 623 17.28 -19.49 -17.87
CA PRO A 623 18.24 -18.89 -16.96
C PRO A 623 18.46 -19.80 -15.76
N GLU A 624 19.64 -19.76 -15.15
CA GLU A 624 20.01 -20.65 -14.03
C GLU A 624 19.00 -20.59 -12.86
N ALA A 625 18.41 -19.41 -12.62
CA ALA A 625 17.36 -19.21 -11.63
C ALA A 625 16.06 -20.00 -11.90
N ALA A 626 15.80 -20.37 -13.16
CA ALA A 626 14.66 -21.19 -13.59
C ALA A 626 14.97 -22.70 -13.60
N ALA A 627 16.20 -23.12 -13.28
CA ALA A 627 16.50 -24.52 -13.11
C ALA A 627 15.73 -25.10 -11.91
N SER A 628 14.97 -26.17 -12.15
CA SER A 628 14.21 -26.84 -11.09
C SER A 628 15.12 -27.21 -9.92
N ARG A 629 14.71 -26.85 -8.69
CA ARG A 629 15.43 -27.24 -7.45
C ARG A 629 15.18 -28.69 -7.05
N VAL A 630 14.38 -29.40 -7.85
CA VAL A 630 14.04 -30.80 -7.67
C VAL A 630 14.32 -31.59 -8.95
N LEU A 631 14.61 -32.87 -8.81
CA LEU A 631 14.82 -33.83 -9.87
C LEU A 631 13.87 -35.01 -9.69
N GLU A 632 13.47 -35.62 -10.79
CA GLU A 632 12.76 -36.91 -10.76
C GLU A 632 13.79 -38.04 -10.70
N ALA A 633 13.59 -38.95 -9.77
CA ALA A 633 14.39 -40.16 -9.64
C ALA A 633 13.48 -41.37 -9.86
N GLU A 634 13.85 -42.21 -10.81
CA GLU A 634 13.20 -43.49 -11.04
C GLU A 634 13.55 -44.46 -9.90
N ALA A 635 12.51 -44.96 -9.24
CA ALA A 635 12.59 -45.94 -8.19
C ALA A 635 12.82 -47.32 -8.82
N PRO A 636 13.88 -48.03 -8.40
CA PRO A 636 14.10 -49.41 -8.82
C PRO A 636 12.91 -50.31 -8.48
N ASP A 637 12.73 -51.37 -9.26
CA ASP A 637 11.77 -52.42 -8.93
C ASP A 637 12.04 -52.99 -7.53
N GLY A 638 10.97 -53.12 -6.73
CA GLY A 638 11.06 -53.59 -5.34
C GLY A 638 11.41 -52.51 -4.31
N ALA A 639 11.79 -51.29 -4.71
CA ALA A 639 12.01 -50.21 -3.76
C ALA A 639 10.71 -49.83 -3.03
N VAL A 640 10.78 -49.80 -1.70
CA VAL A 640 9.64 -49.53 -0.81
C VAL A 640 9.78 -48.18 -0.11
N TRP A 641 11.00 -47.79 0.24
CA TRP A 641 11.30 -46.53 0.90
C TRP A 641 12.27 -45.70 0.08
N PHE A 642 12.06 -44.38 0.11
CA PHE A 642 12.98 -43.40 -0.38
C PHE A 642 13.45 -42.52 0.78
N VAL A 643 14.77 -42.42 0.96
CA VAL A 643 15.40 -41.72 2.07
C VAL A 643 16.41 -40.74 1.51
N TYR A 644 16.40 -39.49 1.98
CA TYR A 644 17.43 -38.52 1.61
C TYR A 644 17.79 -37.58 2.76
N ARG A 645 19.00 -37.04 2.70
CA ARG A 645 19.54 -36.11 3.69
C ARG A 645 19.84 -34.77 3.07
N THR A 646 19.40 -33.73 3.76
CA THR A 646 19.83 -32.35 3.54
C THR A 646 20.79 -31.94 4.67
N PRO A 647 21.53 -30.83 4.56
CA PRO A 647 22.38 -30.34 5.65
C PRO A 647 21.66 -30.16 7.00
N GLN A 648 20.33 -30.01 6.98
CA GLN A 648 19.51 -29.69 8.16
C GLN A 648 18.76 -30.90 8.74
N ARG A 649 18.40 -31.89 7.91
CA ARG A 649 17.60 -33.06 8.34
C ARG A 649 17.56 -34.18 7.31
N TRP A 650 17.20 -35.36 7.80
CA TRP A 650 16.76 -36.52 7.03
C TRP A 650 15.27 -36.43 6.66
N TRP A 651 14.92 -37.08 5.57
CA TRP A 651 13.57 -37.27 5.06
C TRP A 651 13.40 -38.71 4.62
N VAL A 652 12.23 -39.27 4.89
CA VAL A 652 11.85 -40.64 4.58
C VAL A 652 10.43 -40.62 4.05
N ARG A 653 10.16 -41.35 2.97
CA ARG A 653 8.83 -41.49 2.35
C ARG A 653 8.68 -42.87 1.73
N ALA A 654 7.48 -43.44 1.79
CA ALA A 654 7.17 -44.62 0.99
C ALA A 654 7.20 -44.27 -0.50
N VAL A 655 7.78 -45.16 -1.33
CA VAL A 655 7.79 -45.01 -2.79
C VAL A 655 6.38 -45.07 -3.36
N THR A 656 5.50 -45.89 -2.75
CA THR A 656 4.08 -45.95 -3.07
C THR A 656 3.26 -45.62 -1.81
N PRO A 657 2.82 -44.37 -1.66
CA PRO A 657 2.02 -43.95 -0.51
C PRO A 657 0.75 -44.79 -0.40
N ASN A 658 0.36 -45.16 0.82
CA ASN A 658 -0.86 -45.91 1.15
C ASN A 658 -0.94 -47.36 0.59
N ALA A 659 0.11 -47.88 -0.03
CA ALA A 659 0.19 -49.31 -0.35
C ALA A 659 0.63 -50.12 0.89
N PRO A 660 0.14 -51.35 1.07
CA PRO A 660 0.66 -52.23 2.11
C PRO A 660 2.14 -52.51 1.82
N LEU A 661 2.99 -52.18 2.80
CA LEU A 661 4.43 -52.37 2.71
C LEU A 661 4.79 -53.81 3.12
N PRO A 662 5.67 -54.50 2.38
CA PRO A 662 6.18 -55.80 2.79
C PRO A 662 7.00 -55.68 4.08
N ALA A 663 7.02 -56.75 4.87
CA ALA A 663 7.87 -56.84 6.04
C ALA A 663 9.35 -56.85 5.62
N PRO A 664 10.25 -56.21 6.38
CA PRO A 664 11.68 -56.23 6.10
C PRO A 664 12.28 -57.63 6.37
N GLU A 665 12.96 -58.19 5.37
CA GLU A 665 13.72 -59.44 5.42
C GLU A 665 15.16 -59.22 4.90
N PRO A 666 15.95 -58.32 5.52
CA PRO A 666 17.33 -58.10 5.10
C PRO A 666 18.21 -59.34 5.38
N SER A 667 19.23 -59.57 4.56
CA SER A 667 20.22 -60.61 4.82
C SER A 667 21.19 -60.20 5.94
N GLY A 668 21.88 -61.19 6.52
CA GLY A 668 22.88 -61.03 7.60
C GLY A 668 24.04 -60.05 7.31
N GLU A 669 24.21 -59.60 6.06
CA GLU A 669 25.36 -58.81 5.61
C GLU A 669 24.99 -57.39 5.12
N ASP A 670 23.72 -56.98 5.22
CA ASP A 670 23.20 -55.72 4.63
C ASP A 670 23.39 -54.47 5.52
N TYR A 671 24.64 -54.23 5.94
CA TYR A 671 24.99 -53.13 6.85
C TYR A 671 24.62 -51.74 6.32
N ARG A 672 24.70 -51.52 5.01
CA ARG A 672 24.35 -50.23 4.40
C ARG A 672 22.87 -49.92 4.56
N TRP A 673 22.02 -50.95 4.51
CA TRP A 673 20.57 -50.82 4.68
C TRP A 673 20.22 -50.48 6.12
N ALA A 674 20.79 -51.22 7.08
CA ALA A 674 20.59 -50.94 8.51
C ALA A 674 21.08 -49.53 8.87
N TYR A 675 22.25 -49.13 8.37
CA TYR A 675 22.80 -47.79 8.59
C TYR A 675 21.89 -46.68 8.03
N ALA A 676 21.40 -46.83 6.79
CA ALA A 676 20.52 -45.84 6.16
C ALA A 676 19.20 -45.67 6.94
N ILE A 677 18.62 -46.77 7.41
CA ILE A 677 17.37 -46.76 8.18
C ILE A 677 17.57 -46.14 9.56
N LEU A 678 18.58 -46.57 10.31
CA LEU A 678 18.84 -46.07 11.66
C LEU A 678 19.23 -44.60 11.66
N SER A 679 19.99 -44.16 10.65
CA SER A 679 20.33 -42.74 10.45
C SER A 679 19.08 -41.85 10.29
N ALA A 680 17.96 -42.42 9.84
CA ALA A 680 16.68 -41.75 9.66
C ALA A 680 15.56 -42.25 10.60
N GLY A 681 15.88 -43.11 11.59
CA GLY A 681 14.89 -43.93 12.30
C GLY A 681 13.77 -43.14 12.98
N GLY A 682 14.09 -42.01 13.62
CA GLY A 682 13.11 -41.15 14.27
C GLY A 682 12.49 -40.04 13.39
N LYS A 683 12.59 -40.14 12.06
CA LYS A 683 12.27 -39.02 11.13
C LYS A 683 11.08 -39.28 10.21
N CYS A 684 10.42 -40.44 10.34
CA CYS A 684 9.18 -40.76 9.63
C CYS A 684 8.13 -41.25 10.62
N SER A 685 6.88 -40.84 10.42
CA SER A 685 5.72 -41.37 11.13
C SER A 685 4.77 -42.15 10.19
N GLU A 686 5.18 -42.42 8.96
CA GLU A 686 4.40 -43.23 8.02
C GLU A 686 4.28 -44.67 8.55
N ALA A 687 3.09 -45.26 8.37
CA ALA A 687 2.80 -46.61 8.82
C ALA A 687 3.77 -47.61 8.16
N GLY A 688 4.37 -48.50 8.95
CA GLY A 688 5.34 -49.50 8.51
C GLY A 688 6.81 -49.09 8.65
N TRP A 689 7.14 -47.80 8.78
CA TRP A 689 8.54 -47.38 8.96
C TRP A 689 9.16 -47.90 10.26
N SER A 690 8.39 -47.89 11.36
CA SER A 690 8.85 -48.41 12.66
C SER A 690 9.23 -49.90 12.60
N THR A 691 8.58 -50.68 11.74
CA THR A 691 8.93 -52.10 11.51
C THR A 691 10.32 -52.24 10.87
N TYR A 692 10.65 -51.36 9.92
CA TYR A 692 11.98 -51.32 9.28
C TYR A 692 13.06 -50.86 10.26
N VAL A 693 12.75 -49.87 11.11
CA VAL A 693 13.65 -49.41 12.17
C VAL A 693 13.94 -50.54 13.17
N HIS A 694 12.90 -51.24 13.66
CA HIS A 694 13.09 -52.36 14.58
C HIS A 694 13.88 -53.52 13.98
N ALA A 695 13.66 -53.83 12.69
CA ALA A 695 14.46 -54.84 11.99
C ALA A 695 15.95 -54.44 11.90
N ALA A 696 16.23 -53.17 11.61
CA ALA A 696 17.60 -52.64 11.60
C ALA A 696 18.25 -52.59 12.99
N GLU A 697 17.48 -52.31 14.05
CA GLU A 697 17.95 -52.34 15.45
C GLU A 697 18.32 -53.77 15.89
N ALA A 698 17.44 -54.74 15.59
CA ALA A 698 17.68 -56.15 15.90
C ALA A 698 18.94 -56.69 15.20
N PHE A 699 19.16 -56.26 13.95
CA PHE A 699 20.32 -56.61 13.14
C PHE A 699 21.66 -56.17 13.74
N ILE A 700 21.74 -54.93 14.28
CA ILE A 700 22.95 -54.46 14.97
C ILE A 700 23.14 -55.17 16.31
N GLY A 701 22.06 -55.44 17.04
CA GLY A 701 22.10 -56.13 18.34
C GLY A 701 22.55 -57.60 18.29
N THR A 702 22.40 -58.29 17.16
CA THR A 702 22.93 -59.66 16.96
C THR A 702 24.44 -59.70 16.80
N ARG A 703 25.08 -58.66 16.25
CA ARG A 703 26.52 -58.65 16.01
C ARG A 703 27.35 -58.45 17.29
N ASP A 704 26.84 -57.69 18.26
CA ASP A 704 27.49 -57.55 19.57
C ASP A 704 27.50 -58.86 20.38
N ARG A 705 26.66 -59.85 20.01
CA ARG A 705 26.65 -61.18 20.65
C ARG A 705 27.53 -62.22 19.95
N ASP A 706 27.83 -62.05 18.67
CA ASP A 706 28.70 -62.95 17.90
C ASP A 706 30.17 -62.46 17.85
N ALA A 707 30.48 -61.32 18.48
CA ALA A 707 31.83 -60.75 18.61
C ALA A 707 32.43 -60.86 20.03
N GLU A 708 31.71 -61.47 20.98
CA GLU A 708 32.24 -62.04 22.24
C GLU A 708 32.55 -63.53 22.04
#